data_AF-A0A9D2DSW4-F1
#
_entry.id   AF-A0A9D2DSW4-F1
#
_cell.length_a   1.000
_cell.length_b   1.000
_cell.length_c   1.000
_cell.angle_alpha   90.00
_cell.angle_beta   90.00
_cell.angle_gamma   90.00
#
_symmetry.space_group_name_H-M   'P 1'
#
loop_
_entity.id
_entity.type
_entity.pdbx_description
1 polymer ?
#
loop_
_entity_poly.entity_id
_entity_poly.type
_entity_poly.pdbx_seq_one_letter_code
_entity_poly.pdbx_strand_id
1 'polypeptide(L)'
;MEEKIGRVTLDLSLYPGKDLYSDGPVEEELLQIAKNHKEEELNQVIGEKASWPVLYHFSHIRQNILEWLPINKEHKVLEIGSGCGAITGILAKKAGEVTCIELSKMRSTINAFRNRDWENVRILVGNFQDIEEKLTETYDYITLIGVFEYSEGYIGTEEPYVEMIRRISRHLKPGGKLVIAIENRLGLKYWAGCTEDHVGKYFEGLEGYPKTRGVKTFSRKELSDILAQAGDFRMDFYYPYPDYKFPLTIYSDGRLPKKGDLTDNFCNYDRVRMQLFDEPKVYDSLVDAGLFPEFSNSFLVIVEKNQGLSTVREKTPKLLYTKYSNERSRSFDVRTDILKEGETFFVRKLPLYEEGKEHVENISRWYSLLEKEYEKAGLSLNRCEKDGEGVRLEYVQGRTLEEYLDDLLEKGETEKAAECLSRYLEQVRGILKGGTFHMTEEFKEVFGEEAPAGTFSCAPVTNIDLVCRNLVLTQPPCVLDYEWTFAFPIPCEFVLYRILHYYLETHSVRQALAGYGFYEKAGITGERKEVFARMEANFQRHITGRHIPMRDMFARITPGVGALQVAGSGMLQIFFSFGEGYQEAGSKTFPMDEGMAQCTLPIPEGCVSIRIDPGDLPCAVYLEKAAFDGKAADLSRAVTEQGCIFGQWAYLAKEDPNISEIPVPKGAKELSLSLKVYAAAPEMLLNIKEQGQELLRLREKTARQAQLIREMKNTKIWKLYQAYRNKIERKK
;
A
#
# COMPACT_ATOMS: atom_id res chain seq x y z
N MET A 1 -30.65 -31.68 -10.08
CA MET A 1 -31.21 -31.51 -8.72
C MET A 1 -30.93 -30.08 -8.33
N GLU A 2 -31.94 -29.32 -7.88
CA GLU A 2 -31.73 -27.95 -7.42
C GLU A 2 -31.72 -27.90 -5.89
N GLU A 3 -30.77 -27.16 -5.32
CA GLU A 3 -30.67 -26.86 -3.89
C GLU A 3 -30.84 -25.33 -3.70
N LYS A 4 -31.44 -24.90 -2.59
CA LYS A 4 -31.53 -23.47 -2.23
C LYS A 4 -30.84 -23.19 -0.91
N ILE A 5 -29.99 -22.17 -0.89
CA ILE A 5 -29.34 -21.65 0.32
C ILE A 5 -29.71 -20.16 0.42
N GLY A 6 -30.53 -19.82 1.41
CA GLY A 6 -31.23 -18.53 1.41
C GLY A 6 -32.07 -18.37 0.15
N ARG A 7 -31.82 -17.28 -0.60
CA ARG A 7 -32.48 -16.98 -1.87
C ARG A 7 -31.67 -17.40 -3.10
N VAL A 8 -30.43 -17.85 -2.92
CA VAL A 8 -29.56 -18.32 -4.01
C VAL A 8 -29.95 -19.74 -4.40
N THR A 9 -29.97 -20.00 -5.71
CA THR A 9 -30.28 -21.34 -6.26
C THR A 9 -29.00 -22.00 -6.77
N LEU A 10 -28.74 -23.24 -6.34
CA LEU A 10 -27.66 -24.09 -6.85
C LEU A 10 -28.27 -25.18 -7.73
N ASP A 11 -27.82 -25.26 -8.98
CA ASP A 11 -28.17 -26.34 -9.90
C ASP A 11 -27.05 -27.37 -9.97
N LEU A 12 -27.32 -28.56 -9.41
CA LEU A 12 -26.40 -29.69 -9.39
C LEU A 12 -26.67 -30.71 -10.51
N SER A 13 -27.49 -30.38 -11.51
CA SER A 13 -27.83 -31.31 -12.60
C SER A 13 -26.62 -31.82 -13.39
N LEU A 14 -25.53 -31.04 -13.41
CA LEU A 14 -24.26 -31.36 -14.09
C LEU A 14 -23.09 -31.54 -13.14
N TYR A 15 -23.35 -31.62 -11.83
CA TYR A 15 -22.32 -31.88 -10.85
C TYR A 15 -21.98 -33.38 -10.85
N PRO A 16 -20.71 -33.78 -11.08
CA PRO A 16 -20.33 -35.20 -11.20
C PRO A 16 -20.33 -35.96 -9.86
N GLY A 17 -20.76 -35.33 -8.75
CA GLY A 17 -20.77 -35.92 -7.42
C GLY A 17 -19.46 -35.78 -6.64
N LYS A 18 -18.42 -35.20 -7.25
CA LYS A 18 -17.13 -34.88 -6.61
C LYS A 18 -16.65 -33.49 -7.04
N ASP A 19 -16.01 -32.78 -6.12
CA ASP A 19 -15.38 -31.50 -6.43
C ASP A 19 -14.16 -31.73 -7.32
N LEU A 20 -14.10 -31.00 -8.45
CA LEU A 20 -12.98 -31.09 -9.39
C LEU A 20 -11.83 -30.12 -9.06
N TYR A 21 -12.02 -29.25 -8.04
CA TYR A 21 -11.02 -28.34 -7.49
C TYR A 21 -11.34 -28.12 -6.00
N SER A 22 -10.30 -27.99 -5.17
CA SER A 22 -10.40 -27.56 -3.77
C SER A 22 -9.08 -26.94 -3.32
N ASP A 23 -9.15 -25.88 -2.51
CA ASP A 23 -7.98 -25.34 -1.78
C ASP A 23 -7.67 -26.13 -0.49
N GLY A 24 -8.39 -27.24 -0.26
CA GLY A 24 -8.20 -28.11 0.89
C GLY A 24 -8.98 -27.65 2.13
N PRO A 25 -8.52 -28.01 3.35
CA PRO A 25 -9.30 -27.84 4.59
C PRO A 25 -9.71 -26.40 4.92
N VAL A 26 -9.06 -25.39 4.32
CA VAL A 26 -9.39 -23.98 4.54
C VAL A 26 -10.82 -23.64 4.11
N GLU A 27 -11.37 -24.36 3.12
CA GLU A 27 -12.74 -24.13 2.64
C GLU A 27 -13.80 -24.40 3.72
N GLU A 28 -13.51 -25.28 4.69
CA GLU A 28 -14.40 -25.49 5.84
C GLU A 28 -14.48 -24.26 6.74
N GLU A 29 -13.36 -23.59 6.98
CA GLU A 29 -13.31 -22.33 7.73
C GLU A 29 -14.05 -21.22 6.96
N LEU A 30 -13.80 -21.10 5.66
CA LEU A 30 -14.49 -20.11 4.81
C LEU A 30 -16.01 -20.34 4.84
N LEU A 31 -16.46 -21.59 4.83
CA LEU A 31 -17.88 -21.93 4.95
C LEU A 31 -18.46 -21.48 6.31
N GLN A 32 -17.73 -21.68 7.41
CA GLN A 32 -18.17 -21.20 8.71
C GLN A 32 -18.24 -19.67 8.77
N ILE A 33 -17.28 -18.98 8.15
CA ILE A 33 -17.30 -17.52 8.08
C ILE A 33 -18.54 -17.05 7.29
N ALA A 34 -18.79 -17.61 6.10
CA ALA A 34 -19.94 -17.25 5.27
C ALA A 34 -21.29 -17.51 5.94
N LYS A 35 -21.39 -18.56 6.77
CA LYS A 35 -22.61 -18.88 7.53
C LYS A 35 -22.88 -17.88 8.65
N ASN A 36 -21.84 -17.50 9.38
CA ASN A 36 -21.98 -16.85 10.67
C ASN A 36 -21.80 -15.32 10.64
N HIS A 37 -21.26 -14.76 9.57
CA HIS A 37 -21.01 -13.32 9.44
C HIS A 37 -21.73 -12.71 8.24
N LYS A 38 -22.09 -11.43 8.36
CA LYS A 38 -22.58 -10.58 7.27
C LYS A 38 -21.47 -9.70 6.70
N GLU A 39 -21.73 -9.06 5.56
CA GLU A 39 -20.76 -8.21 4.85
C GLU A 39 -20.17 -7.10 5.74
N GLU A 40 -20.97 -6.52 6.64
CA GLU A 40 -20.54 -5.47 7.59
C GLU A 40 -19.46 -5.95 8.56
N GLU A 41 -19.44 -7.25 8.87
CA GLU A 41 -18.58 -7.85 9.88
C GLU A 41 -17.28 -8.41 9.27
N LEU A 42 -17.28 -8.66 7.95
CA LEU A 42 -16.18 -9.35 7.27
C LEU A 42 -14.84 -8.62 7.40
N ASN A 43 -14.81 -7.27 7.38
CA ASN A 43 -13.56 -6.54 7.54
C ASN A 43 -12.87 -6.83 8.89
N GLN A 44 -13.63 -6.93 9.99
CA GLN A 44 -13.09 -7.31 11.30
C GLN A 44 -12.60 -8.75 11.28
N VAL A 45 -13.41 -9.67 10.75
CA VAL A 45 -13.03 -11.09 10.65
C VAL A 45 -11.73 -11.26 9.87
N ILE A 46 -11.57 -10.54 8.75
CA ILE A 46 -10.33 -10.54 7.96
C ILE A 46 -9.15 -10.04 8.80
N GLY A 47 -9.31 -8.93 9.52
CA GLY A 47 -8.27 -8.36 10.38
C GLY A 47 -7.90 -9.24 11.58
N GLU A 48 -8.87 -9.94 12.17
CA GLU A 48 -8.65 -10.90 13.26
C GLU A 48 -7.91 -12.14 12.77
N LYS A 49 -8.40 -12.75 11.69
CA LYS A 49 -7.84 -13.97 11.10
C LYS A 49 -6.46 -13.74 10.49
N ALA A 50 -6.24 -12.56 9.90
CA ALA A 50 -5.01 -12.18 9.21
C ALA A 50 -4.46 -13.32 8.35
N SER A 51 -5.30 -13.85 7.47
CA SER A 51 -5.02 -15.03 6.64
C SER A 51 -5.33 -14.71 5.19
N TRP A 52 -4.43 -15.11 4.29
CA TRP A 52 -4.58 -14.88 2.85
C TRP A 52 -5.90 -15.42 2.29
N PRO A 53 -6.26 -16.70 2.49
CA PRO A 53 -7.56 -17.23 2.03
C PRO A 53 -8.77 -16.41 2.50
N VAL A 54 -8.75 -15.93 3.75
CA VAL A 54 -9.87 -15.13 4.29
C VAL A 54 -9.92 -13.75 3.62
N LEU A 55 -8.78 -13.07 3.49
CA LEU A 55 -8.68 -11.79 2.77
C LEU A 55 -9.10 -11.93 1.30
N TYR A 56 -8.55 -12.91 0.60
CA TYR A 56 -8.80 -13.18 -0.81
C TYR A 56 -10.25 -13.54 -1.09
N HIS A 57 -10.89 -14.33 -0.22
CA HIS A 57 -12.27 -14.67 -0.47
C HIS A 57 -13.24 -13.59 0.00
N PHE A 58 -13.03 -12.90 1.12
CA PHE A 58 -14.07 -12.05 1.72
C PHE A 58 -13.90 -10.53 1.57
N SER A 59 -12.74 -10.03 1.15
CA SER A 59 -12.53 -8.58 1.03
C SER A 59 -13.49 -7.94 0.03
N HIS A 60 -14.14 -6.84 0.44
CA HIS A 60 -14.98 -6.02 -0.43
C HIS A 60 -14.17 -5.29 -1.50
N ILE A 61 -12.88 -5.06 -1.28
CA ILE A 61 -11.99 -4.41 -2.26
C ILE A 61 -11.94 -5.20 -3.59
N ARG A 62 -12.16 -6.51 -3.57
CA ARG A 62 -12.25 -7.32 -4.80
C ARG A 62 -13.37 -6.85 -5.72
N GLN A 63 -14.47 -6.37 -5.15
CA GLN A 63 -15.64 -5.92 -5.90
C GLN A 63 -15.33 -4.68 -6.76
N ASN A 64 -14.31 -3.90 -6.39
CA ASN A 64 -13.88 -2.69 -7.12
C ASN A 64 -13.54 -2.98 -8.58
N ILE A 65 -13.11 -4.20 -8.93
CA ILE A 65 -12.76 -4.56 -10.31
C ILE A 65 -13.95 -4.41 -11.27
N LEU A 66 -15.19 -4.60 -10.79
CA LEU A 66 -16.42 -4.50 -11.60
C LEU A 66 -17.38 -3.39 -11.15
N GLU A 67 -17.21 -2.84 -9.95
CA GLU A 67 -18.17 -1.89 -9.36
C GLU A 67 -18.41 -0.67 -10.28
N TRP A 68 -17.38 -0.18 -10.97
CA TRP A 68 -17.47 0.96 -11.88
C TRP A 68 -18.19 0.66 -13.20
N LEU A 69 -18.35 -0.62 -13.59
CA LEU A 69 -18.99 -0.97 -14.85
C LEU A 69 -20.46 -0.53 -14.86
N PRO A 70 -21.01 -0.06 -15.99
CA PRO A 70 -22.39 0.38 -16.10
C PRO A 70 -23.38 -0.80 -16.22
N ILE A 71 -23.25 -1.79 -15.33
CA ILE A 71 -24.22 -2.89 -15.16
C ILE A 71 -25.42 -2.36 -14.37
N ASN A 72 -26.63 -2.72 -14.80
CA ASN A 72 -27.89 -2.25 -14.22
C ASN A 72 -28.92 -3.40 -14.20
N LYS A 73 -30.12 -3.16 -13.65
CA LYS A 73 -31.16 -4.17 -13.43
C LYS A 73 -31.81 -4.73 -14.70
N GLU A 74 -31.52 -4.16 -15.86
CA GLU A 74 -31.97 -4.69 -17.16
C GLU A 74 -30.98 -5.73 -17.72
N HIS A 75 -29.75 -5.76 -17.21
CA HIS A 75 -28.70 -6.65 -17.70
C HIS A 75 -28.75 -8.04 -17.07
N LYS A 76 -28.45 -9.05 -17.90
CA LYS A 76 -28.13 -10.43 -17.51
C LYS A 76 -26.61 -10.64 -17.55
N VAL A 77 -26.06 -11.24 -16.51
CA VAL A 77 -24.62 -11.48 -16.37
C VAL A 77 -24.31 -12.97 -16.21
N LEU A 78 -23.30 -13.45 -16.93
CA LEU A 78 -22.70 -14.77 -16.73
C LEU A 78 -21.33 -14.60 -16.05
N GLU A 79 -21.19 -15.14 -14.85
CA GLU A 79 -19.93 -15.19 -14.10
C GLU A 79 -19.31 -16.58 -14.21
N ILE A 80 -18.19 -16.72 -14.93
CA ILE A 80 -17.50 -18.00 -15.09
C ILE A 80 -16.39 -18.09 -14.04
N GLY A 81 -16.42 -19.15 -13.23
CA GLY A 81 -15.54 -19.37 -12.07
C GLY A 81 -15.84 -18.45 -10.91
N SER A 82 -17.09 -18.48 -10.42
CA SER A 82 -17.55 -17.59 -9.34
C SER A 82 -16.90 -17.90 -7.98
N GLY A 83 -16.25 -19.04 -7.82
CA GLY A 83 -15.54 -19.45 -6.60
C GLY A 83 -16.40 -19.30 -5.35
N CYS A 84 -15.83 -18.73 -4.29
CA CYS A 84 -16.52 -18.44 -3.03
C CYS A 84 -17.40 -17.16 -3.07
N GLY A 85 -17.66 -16.58 -4.25
CA GLY A 85 -18.60 -15.47 -4.41
C GLY A 85 -18.05 -14.08 -4.09
N ALA A 86 -16.75 -13.87 -4.27
CA ALA A 86 -16.09 -12.56 -4.05
C ALA A 86 -16.61 -11.45 -4.96
N ILE A 87 -16.95 -11.82 -6.20
CA ILE A 87 -17.44 -10.87 -7.22
C ILE A 87 -18.95 -11.02 -7.44
N THR A 88 -19.52 -12.21 -7.18
CA THR A 88 -20.97 -12.47 -7.29
C THR A 88 -21.83 -11.43 -6.58
N GLY A 89 -21.43 -10.95 -5.40
CA GLY A 89 -22.20 -9.97 -4.63
C GLY A 89 -22.38 -8.63 -5.36
N ILE A 90 -21.32 -8.08 -5.96
CA ILE A 90 -21.43 -6.82 -6.72
C ILE A 90 -22.24 -6.99 -8.00
N LEU A 91 -22.11 -8.14 -8.66
CA LEU A 91 -22.92 -8.48 -9.82
C LEU A 91 -24.40 -8.58 -9.44
N ALA A 92 -24.73 -9.26 -8.34
CA ALA A 92 -26.10 -9.40 -7.87
C ALA A 92 -26.73 -8.05 -7.47
N LYS A 93 -25.95 -7.18 -6.82
CA LYS A 93 -26.35 -5.80 -6.48
C LYS A 93 -26.72 -5.00 -7.73
N LYS A 94 -25.95 -5.13 -8.82
CA LYS A 94 -26.12 -4.30 -10.04
C LYS A 94 -27.08 -4.91 -11.06
N ALA A 95 -26.92 -6.18 -11.41
CA ALA A 95 -27.62 -6.87 -12.50
C ALA A 95 -29.05 -7.29 -12.13
N GLY A 96 -29.87 -7.51 -13.15
CA GLY A 96 -31.21 -8.11 -13.01
C GLY A 96 -31.14 -9.62 -12.79
N GLU A 97 -30.19 -10.29 -13.43
CA GLU A 97 -29.98 -11.74 -13.34
C GLU A 97 -28.47 -12.05 -13.36
N VAL A 98 -28.02 -12.95 -12.47
CA VAL A 98 -26.65 -13.43 -12.40
C VAL A 98 -26.64 -14.95 -12.46
N THR A 99 -26.14 -15.49 -13.57
CA THR A 99 -25.82 -16.93 -13.69
C THR A 99 -24.34 -17.11 -13.39
N CYS A 100 -24.00 -17.97 -12.45
CA CYS A 100 -22.64 -18.34 -12.12
C CYS A 100 -22.34 -19.74 -12.64
N ILE A 101 -21.10 -19.99 -13.05
CA ILE A 101 -20.57 -21.34 -13.30
C ILE A 101 -19.42 -21.57 -12.31
N GLU A 102 -19.51 -22.65 -11.53
CA GLU A 102 -18.44 -23.03 -10.61
C GLU A 102 -18.32 -24.55 -10.54
N LEU A 103 -17.09 -25.06 -10.54
CA LEU A 103 -16.83 -26.48 -10.67
C LEU A 103 -16.83 -27.22 -9.31
N SER A 104 -16.71 -26.47 -8.20
CA SER A 104 -16.73 -26.99 -6.83
C SER A 104 -18.06 -26.72 -6.14
N LYS A 105 -18.71 -27.78 -5.64
CA LYS A 105 -19.90 -27.68 -4.78
C LYS A 105 -19.56 -26.99 -3.46
N MET A 106 -18.40 -27.25 -2.85
CA MET A 106 -17.99 -26.57 -1.61
C MET A 106 -17.91 -25.06 -1.80
N ARG A 107 -17.20 -24.59 -2.83
CA ARG A 107 -17.08 -23.15 -3.14
C ARG A 107 -18.43 -22.52 -3.51
N SER A 108 -19.24 -23.23 -4.30
CA SER A 108 -20.61 -22.81 -4.62
C SER A 108 -21.48 -22.67 -3.37
N THR A 109 -21.30 -23.56 -2.40
CA THR A 109 -22.00 -23.51 -1.11
C THR A 109 -21.56 -22.28 -0.30
N ILE A 110 -20.26 -21.99 -0.24
CA ILE A 110 -19.72 -20.78 0.41
C ILE A 110 -20.28 -19.52 -0.26
N ASN A 111 -20.25 -19.45 -1.60
CA ASN A 111 -20.81 -18.37 -2.39
C ASN A 111 -22.29 -18.13 -2.03
N ALA A 112 -23.09 -19.20 -2.04
CA ALA A 112 -24.51 -19.09 -1.75
C ALA A 112 -24.81 -18.66 -0.30
N PHE A 113 -24.01 -19.09 0.70
CA PHE A 113 -24.17 -18.60 2.08
C PHE A 113 -23.80 -17.12 2.22
N ARG A 114 -22.75 -16.68 1.55
CA ARG A 114 -22.32 -15.28 1.54
C ARG A 114 -23.35 -14.38 0.87
N ASN A 115 -23.85 -14.79 -0.30
CA ASN A 115 -24.77 -14.02 -1.14
C ASN A 115 -26.23 -14.40 -0.92
N ARG A 116 -26.56 -15.04 0.22
CA ARG A 116 -27.86 -15.66 0.53
C ARG A 116 -29.08 -14.74 0.44
N ASP A 117 -28.86 -13.43 0.48
CA ASP A 117 -29.94 -12.43 0.43
C ASP A 117 -30.32 -12.04 -1.00
N TRP A 118 -29.53 -12.44 -2.01
CA TRP A 118 -29.77 -12.15 -3.42
C TRP A 118 -30.57 -13.27 -4.09
N GLU A 119 -31.79 -12.95 -4.55
CA GLU A 119 -32.67 -13.90 -5.25
C GLU A 119 -32.36 -14.05 -6.74
N ASN A 120 -31.62 -13.10 -7.30
CA ASN A 120 -31.24 -13.06 -8.70
C ASN A 120 -29.94 -13.82 -9.01
N VAL A 121 -29.47 -14.69 -8.09
CA VAL A 121 -28.25 -15.49 -8.26
C VAL A 121 -28.61 -16.96 -8.45
N ARG A 122 -28.17 -17.54 -9.57
CA ARG A 122 -28.22 -18.97 -9.87
C ARG A 122 -26.81 -19.48 -10.12
N ILE A 123 -26.38 -20.52 -9.41
CA ILE A 123 -25.06 -21.15 -9.56
C ILE A 123 -25.23 -22.51 -10.23
N LEU A 124 -24.66 -22.67 -11.42
CA LEU A 124 -24.58 -23.92 -12.15
C LEU A 124 -23.30 -24.64 -11.72
N VAL A 125 -23.46 -25.76 -11.01
CA VAL A 125 -22.32 -26.49 -10.44
C VAL A 125 -21.89 -27.61 -11.38
N GLY A 126 -20.68 -27.50 -11.95
CA GLY A 126 -20.16 -28.46 -12.91
C GLY A 126 -19.00 -27.93 -13.75
N ASN A 127 -18.51 -28.77 -14.66
CA ASN A 127 -17.47 -28.36 -15.60
C ASN A 127 -18.03 -27.35 -16.61
N PHE A 128 -17.27 -26.29 -16.89
CA PHE A 128 -17.65 -25.26 -17.84
C PHE A 128 -18.03 -25.83 -19.21
N GLN A 129 -17.30 -26.82 -19.75
CA GLN A 129 -17.60 -27.38 -21.08
C GLN A 129 -18.96 -28.08 -21.13
N ASP A 130 -19.31 -28.81 -20.08
CA ASP A 130 -20.59 -29.54 -20.00
C ASP A 130 -21.77 -28.58 -19.82
N ILE A 131 -21.55 -27.46 -19.11
CA ILE A 131 -22.55 -26.44 -18.86
C ILE A 131 -22.75 -25.56 -20.10
N GLU A 132 -21.67 -25.09 -20.73
CA GLU A 132 -21.70 -24.15 -21.85
C GLU A 132 -22.50 -24.68 -23.04
N GLU A 133 -22.40 -25.97 -23.33
CA GLU A 133 -23.17 -26.63 -24.39
C GLU A 133 -24.70 -26.61 -24.14
N LYS A 134 -25.11 -26.45 -22.89
CA LYS A 134 -26.51 -26.47 -22.46
C LYS A 134 -27.06 -25.08 -22.15
N LEU A 135 -26.22 -24.05 -22.22
CA LEU A 135 -26.67 -22.66 -22.09
C LEU A 135 -27.53 -22.29 -23.31
N THR A 136 -28.76 -21.88 -23.04
CA THR A 136 -29.70 -21.39 -24.07
C THR A 136 -29.86 -19.87 -24.03
N GLU A 137 -29.43 -19.24 -22.94
CA GLU A 137 -29.55 -17.80 -22.71
C GLU A 137 -28.37 -17.04 -23.34
N THR A 138 -28.59 -15.76 -23.58
CA THR A 138 -27.51 -14.82 -23.96
C THR A 138 -27.41 -13.69 -22.95
N TYR A 139 -26.21 -13.14 -22.78
CA TYR A 139 -25.85 -12.25 -21.69
C TYR A 139 -25.36 -10.89 -22.18
N ASP A 140 -25.63 -9.84 -21.40
CA ASP A 140 -25.12 -8.49 -21.64
C ASP A 140 -23.66 -8.38 -21.19
N TYR A 141 -23.29 -9.10 -20.13
CA TYR A 141 -21.91 -9.22 -19.65
C TYR A 141 -21.56 -10.68 -19.38
N ILE A 142 -20.35 -11.08 -19.79
CA ILE A 142 -19.73 -12.34 -19.39
C ILE A 142 -18.40 -12.00 -18.72
N THR A 143 -18.11 -12.56 -17.55
CA THR A 143 -16.86 -12.28 -16.82
C THR A 143 -15.93 -13.49 -16.81
N LEU A 144 -14.64 -13.22 -17.02
CA LEU A 144 -13.51 -14.14 -16.83
C LEU A 144 -12.49 -13.47 -15.91
N ILE A 145 -12.61 -13.67 -14.60
CA ILE A 145 -11.78 -12.99 -13.59
C ILE A 145 -10.95 -14.05 -12.85
N GLY A 146 -9.65 -14.16 -13.17
CA GLY A 146 -8.77 -15.19 -12.58
C GLY A 146 -9.18 -16.61 -12.96
N VAL A 147 -9.60 -16.81 -14.22
CA VAL A 147 -10.02 -18.11 -14.77
C VAL A 147 -9.48 -18.39 -16.18
N PHE A 148 -9.09 -17.34 -16.92
CA PHE A 148 -8.70 -17.45 -18.33
C PHE A 148 -7.34 -18.13 -18.48
N GLU A 149 -6.46 -17.95 -17.50
CA GLU A 149 -5.13 -18.54 -17.44
C GLU A 149 -5.15 -20.08 -17.49
N TYR A 150 -6.23 -20.68 -16.98
CA TYR A 150 -6.40 -22.13 -16.86
C TYR A 150 -7.02 -22.78 -18.11
N SER A 151 -7.31 -22.01 -19.18
CA SER A 151 -8.00 -22.57 -20.36
C SER A 151 -7.24 -23.74 -21.00
N GLU A 152 -5.90 -23.79 -20.96
CA GLU A 152 -5.13 -24.96 -21.41
C GLU A 152 -5.45 -26.24 -20.61
N GLY A 153 -5.79 -26.11 -19.33
CA GLY A 153 -6.11 -27.23 -18.45
C GLY A 153 -7.49 -27.85 -18.67
N TYR A 154 -8.44 -27.12 -19.27
CA TYR A 154 -9.81 -27.63 -19.46
C TYR A 154 -10.36 -27.49 -20.88
N ILE A 155 -9.84 -26.62 -21.75
CA ILE A 155 -10.26 -26.54 -23.16
C ILE A 155 -9.39 -27.50 -23.97
N GLY A 156 -9.93 -28.67 -24.32
CA GLY A 156 -9.19 -29.76 -24.98
C GLY A 156 -8.90 -29.55 -26.47
N THR A 157 -8.40 -28.38 -26.85
CA THR A 157 -8.06 -28.03 -28.25
C THR A 157 -6.60 -27.58 -28.39
N GLU A 158 -6.09 -27.50 -29.61
CA GLU A 158 -4.71 -27.01 -29.87
C GLU A 158 -4.54 -25.51 -29.59
N GLU A 159 -5.62 -24.72 -29.68
CA GLU A 159 -5.65 -23.28 -29.40
C GLU A 159 -6.62 -22.97 -28.24
N PRO A 160 -6.36 -23.47 -27.01
CA PRO A 160 -7.34 -23.48 -25.93
C PRO A 160 -7.83 -22.09 -25.52
N TYR A 161 -6.94 -21.10 -25.54
CA TYR A 161 -7.26 -19.72 -25.17
C TYR A 161 -8.13 -19.02 -26.22
N VAL A 162 -7.83 -19.22 -27.50
CA VAL A 162 -8.63 -18.66 -28.61
C VAL A 162 -10.00 -19.33 -28.65
N GLU A 163 -10.04 -20.65 -28.47
CA GLU A 163 -11.29 -21.41 -28.44
C GLU A 163 -12.17 -21.03 -27.25
N MET A 164 -11.60 -20.80 -26.07
CA MET A 164 -12.33 -20.28 -24.91
C MET A 164 -13.11 -19.03 -25.28
N ILE A 165 -12.44 -18.03 -25.87
CA ILE A 165 -13.06 -16.76 -26.29
C ILE A 165 -14.14 -16.99 -27.35
N ARG A 166 -13.88 -17.86 -28.35
CA ARG A 166 -14.86 -18.20 -29.39
C ARG A 166 -16.13 -18.81 -28.80
N ARG A 167 -16.01 -19.78 -27.89
CA ARG A 167 -17.15 -20.46 -27.26
C ARG A 167 -18.02 -19.50 -26.48
N ILE A 168 -17.44 -18.75 -25.54
CA ILE A 168 -18.18 -17.82 -24.68
C ILE A 168 -18.81 -16.66 -25.46
N SER A 169 -18.15 -16.19 -26.54
CA SER A 169 -18.66 -15.08 -27.34
C SER A 169 -19.96 -15.40 -28.07
N ARG A 170 -20.31 -16.69 -28.23
CA ARG A 170 -21.61 -17.12 -28.78
C ARG A 170 -22.77 -16.84 -27.84
N HIS A 171 -22.49 -16.72 -26.54
CA HIS A 171 -23.46 -16.44 -25.50
C HIS A 171 -23.61 -14.93 -25.22
N LEU A 172 -22.91 -14.07 -25.96
CA LEU A 172 -23.10 -12.62 -25.85
C LEU A 172 -24.33 -12.18 -26.65
N LYS A 173 -25.14 -11.33 -26.04
CA LYS A 173 -26.14 -10.53 -26.77
C LYS A 173 -25.46 -9.59 -27.77
N PRO A 174 -26.20 -9.07 -28.76
CA PRO A 174 -25.74 -7.93 -29.53
C PRO A 174 -25.37 -6.74 -28.64
N GLY A 175 -24.15 -6.20 -28.80
CA GLY A 175 -23.59 -5.16 -27.93
C GLY A 175 -23.13 -5.64 -26.54
N GLY A 176 -23.24 -6.94 -26.28
CA GLY A 176 -22.75 -7.57 -25.06
C GLY A 176 -21.23 -7.51 -24.94
N LYS A 177 -20.74 -7.50 -23.70
CA LYS A 177 -19.34 -7.30 -23.37
C LYS A 177 -18.77 -8.51 -22.63
N LEU A 178 -17.61 -8.97 -23.08
CA LEU A 178 -16.77 -9.89 -22.34
C LEU A 178 -15.77 -9.08 -21.49
N VAL A 179 -15.70 -9.38 -20.20
CA VAL A 179 -14.84 -8.69 -19.24
C VAL A 179 -13.80 -9.67 -18.72
N ILE A 180 -12.53 -9.45 -19.05
CA ILE A 180 -11.41 -10.33 -18.69
C ILE A 180 -10.51 -9.61 -17.70
N ALA A 181 -10.28 -10.18 -16.51
CA ALA A 181 -9.29 -9.70 -15.57
C ALA A 181 -8.24 -10.79 -15.33
N ILE A 182 -6.97 -10.46 -15.55
CA ILE A 182 -5.85 -11.42 -15.54
C ILE A 182 -4.54 -10.72 -15.16
N GLU A 183 -3.62 -11.48 -14.57
CA GLU A 183 -2.24 -11.10 -14.36
C GLU A 183 -1.55 -10.77 -15.71
N ASN A 184 -0.67 -9.77 -15.69
CA ASN A 184 0.22 -9.51 -16.81
C ASN A 184 1.49 -10.33 -16.63
N ARG A 185 1.81 -11.23 -17.57
CA ARG A 185 3.02 -12.06 -17.55
C ARG A 185 4.31 -11.25 -17.33
N LEU A 186 4.35 -10.00 -17.79
CA LEU A 186 5.49 -9.08 -17.70
C LEU A 186 5.31 -8.00 -16.62
N GLY A 187 4.31 -8.12 -15.74
CA GLY A 187 4.01 -7.14 -14.70
C GLY A 187 5.21 -6.85 -13.79
N LEU A 188 5.40 -5.58 -13.42
CA LEU A 188 6.57 -5.10 -12.69
C LEU A 188 6.82 -5.89 -11.40
N LYS A 189 5.76 -6.35 -10.72
CA LYS A 189 5.88 -7.14 -9.49
C LYS A 189 6.78 -8.36 -9.65
N TYR A 190 6.78 -9.04 -10.81
CA TYR A 190 7.62 -10.21 -11.04
C TYR A 190 9.09 -9.83 -11.24
N TRP A 191 9.35 -8.70 -11.88
CA TRP A 191 10.69 -8.11 -11.98
C TRP A 191 11.19 -7.61 -10.63
N ALA A 192 10.27 -7.15 -9.77
CA ALA A 192 10.57 -6.64 -8.43
C ALA A 192 10.84 -7.74 -7.40
N GLY A 193 10.61 -9.01 -7.76
CA GLY A 193 10.91 -10.17 -6.94
C GLY A 193 9.70 -10.94 -6.41
N CYS A 194 8.50 -10.71 -6.93
CA CYS A 194 7.36 -11.61 -6.68
C CYS A 194 7.52 -12.92 -7.47
N THR A 195 7.20 -14.05 -6.85
CA THR A 195 7.03 -15.31 -7.59
C THR A 195 5.79 -15.26 -8.49
N GLU A 196 5.79 -16.07 -9.55
CA GLU A 196 4.64 -16.27 -10.43
C GLU A 196 3.41 -16.77 -9.65
N ASP A 197 2.23 -16.18 -9.88
CA ASP A 197 1.03 -16.33 -9.04
C ASP A 197 0.46 -17.76 -9.01
N HIS A 198 0.66 -18.56 -10.05
CA HIS A 198 0.05 -19.88 -10.18
C HIS A 198 1.00 -20.99 -9.73
N VAL A 199 2.29 -20.87 -10.06
CA VAL A 199 3.26 -21.94 -9.75
C VAL A 199 4.20 -21.63 -8.60
N GLY A 200 4.27 -20.38 -8.13
CA GLY A 200 5.10 -20.01 -6.98
C GLY A 200 6.61 -20.04 -7.23
N LYS A 201 7.02 -19.91 -8.48
CA LYS A 201 8.43 -19.88 -8.87
C LYS A 201 8.83 -18.48 -9.33
N TYR A 202 10.04 -18.07 -9.00
CA TYR A 202 10.61 -16.84 -9.56
C TYR A 202 10.79 -16.98 -11.07
N PHE A 203 10.53 -15.89 -11.79
CA PHE A 203 10.81 -15.72 -13.22
C PHE A 203 10.08 -16.67 -14.20
N GLU A 204 9.33 -17.68 -13.75
CA GLU A 204 8.71 -18.69 -14.65
C GLU A 204 7.88 -18.04 -15.77
N GLY A 205 7.04 -17.05 -15.46
CA GLY A 205 6.28 -16.32 -16.48
C GLY A 205 7.15 -15.44 -17.39
N LEU A 206 8.18 -14.79 -16.83
CA LEU A 206 9.12 -13.95 -17.58
C LEU A 206 9.95 -14.77 -18.58
N GLU A 207 10.36 -15.98 -18.20
CA GLU A 207 11.10 -16.94 -19.02
C GLU A 207 10.22 -17.67 -20.04
N GLY A 208 8.91 -17.39 -20.09
CA GLY A 208 8.00 -17.97 -21.08
C GLY A 208 7.51 -19.37 -20.73
N TYR A 209 7.35 -19.69 -19.43
CA TYR A 209 6.79 -20.94 -18.93
C TYR A 209 7.50 -22.22 -19.43
N PRO A 210 8.84 -22.35 -19.29
CA PRO A 210 9.58 -23.49 -19.81
C PRO A 210 9.22 -24.83 -19.15
N LYS A 211 8.66 -24.81 -17.93
CA LYS A 211 8.39 -26.01 -17.11
C LYS A 211 6.93 -26.11 -16.67
N THR A 212 6.06 -25.22 -17.14
CA THR A 212 4.66 -25.12 -16.72
C THR A 212 3.73 -25.49 -17.87
N ARG A 213 2.69 -26.26 -17.58
CA ARG A 213 1.61 -26.63 -18.50
C ARG A 213 0.27 -26.54 -17.77
N GLY A 214 -0.79 -26.23 -18.51
CA GLY A 214 -2.17 -26.16 -18.02
C GLY A 214 -2.57 -24.80 -17.42
N VAL A 215 -1.61 -23.91 -17.16
CA VAL A 215 -1.84 -22.55 -16.69
C VAL A 215 -0.81 -21.60 -17.28
N LYS A 216 -1.27 -20.49 -17.88
CA LYS A 216 -0.41 -19.43 -18.45
C LYS A 216 -1.11 -18.09 -18.40
N THR A 217 -0.34 -17.04 -18.17
CA THR A 217 -0.76 -15.64 -18.31
C THR A 217 -0.09 -15.02 -19.55
N PHE A 218 -0.47 -13.79 -19.89
CA PHE A 218 -0.09 -13.16 -21.15
C PHE A 218 0.42 -11.75 -20.94
N SER A 219 1.40 -11.35 -21.73
CA SER A 219 1.72 -9.94 -21.94
C SER A 219 0.58 -9.25 -22.68
N ARG A 220 0.56 -7.91 -22.69
CA ARG A 220 -0.45 -7.13 -23.40
C ARG A 220 -0.57 -7.55 -24.87
N LYS A 221 0.56 -7.65 -25.57
CA LYS A 221 0.62 -8.06 -26.97
C LYS A 221 0.03 -9.46 -27.18
N GLU A 222 0.46 -10.43 -26.37
CA GLU A 222 -0.02 -11.82 -26.48
C GLU A 222 -1.54 -11.89 -26.26
N LEU A 223 -2.07 -11.18 -25.26
CA LEU A 223 -3.51 -11.13 -25.01
C LEU A 223 -4.28 -10.49 -26.18
N SER A 224 -3.77 -9.39 -26.73
CA SER A 224 -4.35 -8.76 -27.93
C SER A 224 -4.36 -9.69 -29.14
N ASP A 225 -3.28 -10.43 -29.37
CA ASP A 225 -3.18 -11.38 -30.49
C ASP A 225 -4.20 -12.52 -30.35
N ILE A 226 -4.34 -13.09 -29.14
CA ILE A 226 -5.34 -14.13 -28.85
C ILE A 226 -6.76 -13.62 -29.12
N LEU A 227 -7.08 -12.42 -28.64
CA LEU A 227 -8.40 -11.82 -28.83
C LEU A 227 -8.68 -11.53 -30.31
N ALA A 228 -7.70 -11.00 -31.04
CA ALA A 228 -7.82 -10.71 -32.47
C ALA A 228 -7.98 -11.99 -33.31
N GLN A 229 -7.32 -13.08 -32.91
CA GLN A 229 -7.47 -14.38 -33.57
C GLN A 229 -8.83 -15.03 -33.27
N ALA A 230 -9.42 -14.75 -32.11
CA ALA A 230 -10.71 -15.29 -31.73
C ALA A 230 -11.87 -14.65 -32.51
N GLY A 231 -11.76 -13.37 -32.91
CA GLY A 231 -12.78 -12.69 -33.69
C GLY A 231 -12.54 -11.19 -33.87
N ASP A 232 -13.46 -10.53 -34.58
CA ASP A 232 -13.44 -9.08 -34.78
C ASP A 232 -14.06 -8.37 -33.57
N PHE A 233 -13.19 -7.89 -32.68
CA PHE A 233 -13.58 -7.25 -31.42
C PHE A 233 -12.96 -5.86 -31.28
N ARG A 234 -13.72 -4.94 -30.67
CA ARG A 234 -13.15 -3.77 -30.01
C ARG A 234 -12.64 -4.19 -28.64
N MET A 235 -11.44 -3.74 -28.30
CA MET A 235 -10.78 -4.02 -27.02
C MET A 235 -10.49 -2.69 -26.33
N ASP A 236 -11.00 -2.52 -25.11
CA ASP A 236 -10.67 -1.40 -24.24
C ASP A 236 -9.82 -1.94 -23.07
N PHE A 237 -8.54 -1.52 -23.01
CA PHE A 237 -7.60 -1.93 -21.96
C PHE A 237 -7.67 -1.00 -20.75
N TYR A 238 -7.72 -1.62 -19.59
CA TYR A 238 -7.64 -0.99 -18.28
C TYR A 238 -6.54 -1.65 -17.44
N TYR A 239 -5.97 -0.88 -16.51
CA TYR A 239 -4.83 -1.25 -15.70
C TYR A 239 -5.20 -1.10 -14.22
N PRO A 240 -5.70 -2.17 -13.58
CA PRO A 240 -5.99 -2.17 -12.15
C PRO A 240 -4.70 -2.05 -11.34
N TYR A 241 -4.72 -1.22 -10.29
CA TYR A 241 -3.59 -0.94 -9.42
C TYR A 241 -3.98 -1.08 -7.94
N PRO A 242 -3.14 -1.74 -7.10
CA PRO A 242 -1.84 -2.32 -7.43
C PRO A 242 -1.90 -3.67 -8.17
N ASP A 243 -3.06 -4.35 -8.14
CA ASP A 243 -3.31 -5.62 -8.81
C ASP A 243 -4.83 -5.79 -9.05
N TYR A 244 -5.26 -6.62 -10.00
CA TYR A 244 -6.69 -6.83 -10.27
C TYR A 244 -7.38 -7.60 -9.15
N LYS A 245 -6.63 -8.31 -8.29
CA LYS A 245 -7.16 -8.99 -7.12
C LYS A 245 -7.71 -8.01 -6.09
N PHE A 246 -7.08 -6.85 -5.91
CA PHE A 246 -7.53 -5.83 -4.95
C PHE A 246 -7.29 -4.41 -5.50
N PRO A 247 -8.03 -4.00 -6.54
CA PRO A 247 -7.77 -2.73 -7.18
C PRO A 247 -8.35 -1.58 -6.34
N LEU A 248 -7.49 -0.61 -6.01
CA LEU A 248 -7.89 0.66 -5.41
C LEU A 248 -8.00 1.76 -6.48
N THR A 249 -7.35 1.58 -7.62
CA THR A 249 -7.42 2.48 -8.77
C THR A 249 -7.43 1.67 -10.05
N ILE A 250 -8.15 2.13 -11.06
CA ILE A 250 -8.16 1.51 -12.39
C ILE A 250 -7.90 2.62 -13.41
N TYR A 251 -6.76 2.50 -14.10
CA TYR A 251 -6.37 3.38 -15.21
C TYR A 251 -6.89 2.82 -16.54
N SER A 252 -6.85 3.63 -17.60
CA SER A 252 -7.11 3.18 -18.98
C SER A 252 -6.10 3.80 -19.93
N ASP A 253 -6.08 3.34 -21.19
CA ASP A 253 -5.30 4.02 -22.25
C ASP A 253 -5.63 5.52 -22.38
N GLY A 254 -6.84 5.94 -21.98
CA GLY A 254 -7.25 7.35 -22.02
C GLY A 254 -6.81 8.17 -20.80
N ARG A 255 -6.34 7.53 -19.73
CA ARG A 255 -5.80 8.19 -18.52
C ARG A 255 -4.83 7.24 -17.82
N LEU A 256 -3.56 7.33 -18.22
CA LEU A 256 -2.44 6.63 -17.58
C LEU A 256 -2.03 7.33 -16.28
N PRO A 257 -1.33 6.64 -15.35
CA PRO A 257 -0.75 7.26 -14.16
C PRO A 257 0.28 8.34 -14.50
N LYS A 258 0.51 9.24 -13.56
CA LYS A 258 1.59 10.24 -13.56
C LYS A 258 2.68 9.85 -12.56
N LYS A 259 3.84 10.49 -12.65
CA LYS A 259 4.92 10.41 -11.66
C LYS A 259 4.35 10.64 -10.25
N GLY A 260 4.68 9.75 -9.31
CA GLY A 260 4.21 9.78 -7.93
C GLY A 260 2.80 9.23 -7.68
N ASP A 261 2.08 8.74 -8.70
CA ASP A 261 0.76 8.12 -8.51
C ASP A 261 0.85 6.67 -7.95
N LEU A 262 1.96 5.96 -8.20
CA LEU A 262 2.08 4.50 -8.01
C LEU A 262 2.97 4.13 -6.82
N THR A 263 2.57 4.54 -5.62
CA THR A 263 3.36 4.35 -4.39
C THR A 263 2.96 3.12 -3.56
N ASP A 264 1.68 2.77 -3.53
CA ASP A 264 1.14 1.68 -2.70
C ASP A 264 1.23 0.30 -3.39
N ASN A 265 2.40 -0.33 -3.36
CA ASN A 265 2.68 -1.57 -4.10
C ASN A 265 2.42 -2.88 -3.30
N PHE A 266 1.51 -2.83 -2.32
CA PHE A 266 1.13 -3.99 -1.49
C PHE A 266 0.27 -4.98 -2.29
N CYS A 267 0.91 -5.85 -3.08
CA CYS A 267 0.21 -6.80 -3.96
C CYS A 267 0.50 -8.29 -3.68
N ASN A 268 1.52 -8.64 -2.89
CA ASN A 268 1.96 -10.02 -2.66
C ASN A 268 1.69 -10.49 -1.23
N TYR A 269 0.45 -10.93 -0.98
CA TYR A 269 -0.02 -11.37 0.33
C TYR A 269 0.14 -12.87 0.56
N ASP A 270 0.26 -13.68 -0.48
CA ASP A 270 0.17 -15.14 -0.42
C ASP A 270 1.51 -15.86 -0.53
N ARG A 271 2.57 -15.14 -0.93
CA ARG A 271 3.87 -15.74 -1.22
C ARG A 271 5.02 -14.90 -0.67
N VAL A 272 6.17 -15.57 -0.49
CA VAL A 272 7.42 -14.87 -0.19
C VAL A 272 7.84 -14.11 -1.44
N ARG A 273 8.29 -12.87 -1.27
CA ARG A 273 8.90 -12.07 -2.34
C ARG A 273 10.31 -11.64 -1.97
N MET A 274 11.13 -11.40 -2.98
CA MET A 274 12.31 -10.57 -2.84
C MET A 274 11.92 -9.11 -3.07
N GLN A 275 12.61 -8.16 -2.43
CA GLN A 275 12.61 -6.76 -2.81
C GLN A 275 13.90 -6.47 -3.57
N LEU A 276 13.78 -6.31 -4.89
CA LEU A 276 14.93 -6.16 -5.79
C LEU A 276 15.26 -4.69 -6.11
N PHE A 277 14.26 -3.81 -6.06
CA PHE A 277 14.43 -2.37 -6.28
C PHE A 277 13.29 -1.57 -5.62
N ASP A 278 13.43 -0.24 -5.65
CA ASP A 278 12.41 0.72 -5.25
C ASP A 278 11.33 0.81 -6.34
N GLU A 279 10.24 0.05 -6.18
CA GLU A 279 9.15 -0.06 -7.15
C GLU A 279 8.51 1.29 -7.53
N PRO A 280 8.18 2.20 -6.58
CA PRO A 280 7.69 3.54 -6.91
C PRO A 280 8.61 4.30 -7.90
N LYS A 281 9.94 4.30 -7.66
CA LYS A 281 10.89 4.99 -8.56
C LYS A 281 10.98 4.34 -9.94
N VAL A 282 10.88 3.02 -10.00
CA VAL A 282 10.88 2.30 -11.29
C VAL A 282 9.58 2.55 -12.04
N TYR A 283 8.44 2.58 -11.35
CA TYR A 283 7.16 2.97 -11.95
C TYR A 283 7.21 4.39 -12.51
N ASP A 284 7.76 5.36 -11.77
CA ASP A 284 7.98 6.72 -12.28
C ASP A 284 8.80 6.72 -13.58
N SER A 285 9.89 5.95 -13.60
CA SER A 285 10.74 5.80 -14.80
C SER A 285 9.99 5.16 -15.97
N LEU A 286 9.13 4.17 -15.72
CA LEU A 286 8.30 3.51 -16.72
C LEU A 286 7.19 4.42 -17.25
N VAL A 287 6.62 5.27 -16.40
CA VAL A 287 5.63 6.29 -16.79
C VAL A 287 6.29 7.31 -17.71
N ASP A 288 7.46 7.83 -17.34
CA ASP A 288 8.22 8.79 -18.17
C ASP A 288 8.65 8.19 -19.51
N ALA A 289 8.98 6.90 -19.54
CA ALA A 289 9.33 6.18 -20.77
C ALA A 289 8.12 5.76 -21.63
N GLY A 290 6.88 5.98 -21.16
CA GLY A 290 5.67 5.54 -21.85
C GLY A 290 5.46 4.02 -21.86
N LEU A 291 6.05 3.30 -20.91
CA LEU A 291 6.06 1.84 -20.83
C LEU A 291 5.12 1.27 -19.75
N PHE A 292 4.47 2.11 -18.94
CA PHE A 292 3.56 1.65 -17.88
C PHE A 292 2.55 0.56 -18.33
N PRO A 293 1.85 0.71 -19.47
CA PRO A 293 0.90 -0.32 -19.91
C PRO A 293 1.49 -1.72 -20.11
N GLU A 294 2.78 -1.83 -20.46
CA GLU A 294 3.44 -3.12 -20.68
C GLU A 294 3.86 -3.78 -19.37
N PHE A 295 4.04 -2.98 -18.31
CA PHE A 295 4.54 -3.41 -17.00
C PHE A 295 3.51 -3.29 -15.87
N SER A 296 2.26 -2.91 -16.15
CA SER A 296 1.19 -2.97 -15.16
C SER A 296 1.07 -4.40 -14.64
N ASN A 297 0.82 -4.58 -13.34
CA ASN A 297 0.80 -5.93 -12.75
C ASN A 297 -0.31 -6.84 -13.31
N SER A 298 -1.36 -6.23 -13.85
CA SER A 298 -2.52 -6.93 -14.39
C SER A 298 -3.25 -6.10 -15.43
N PHE A 299 -4.18 -6.76 -16.11
CA PHE A 299 -5.09 -6.16 -17.08
C PHE A 299 -6.54 -6.39 -16.67
N LEU A 300 -7.39 -5.42 -17.00
CA LEU A 300 -8.82 -5.60 -17.15
C LEU A 300 -9.17 -5.21 -18.60
N VAL A 301 -9.65 -6.16 -19.39
CA VAL A 301 -9.95 -5.95 -20.81
C VAL A 301 -11.44 -6.10 -21.04
N ILE A 302 -12.05 -5.07 -21.61
CA ILE A 302 -13.44 -5.11 -22.08
C ILE A 302 -13.43 -5.38 -23.57
N VAL A 303 -14.05 -6.49 -23.95
CA VAL A 303 -14.10 -7.01 -25.32
C VAL A 303 -15.55 -6.93 -25.81
N GLU A 304 -15.78 -6.21 -26.89
CA GLU A 304 -17.09 -6.01 -27.50
C GLU A 304 -17.03 -6.42 -28.97
N LYS A 305 -17.99 -7.22 -29.44
CA LYS A 305 -18.01 -7.66 -30.84
C LYS A 305 -18.27 -6.48 -31.77
N ASN A 306 -17.42 -6.30 -32.78
CA ASN A 306 -17.65 -5.32 -33.83
C ASN A 306 -18.84 -5.78 -34.68
N GLN A 307 -20.03 -5.26 -34.38
CA GLN A 307 -21.17 -5.39 -35.27
C GLN A 307 -21.11 -4.19 -36.20
N GLY A 308 -20.85 -4.41 -37.49
CA GLY A 308 -20.69 -3.36 -38.51
C GLY A 308 -21.92 -2.48 -38.77
N LEU A 309 -22.67 -2.08 -37.74
CA LEU A 309 -23.87 -1.26 -37.75
C LEU A 309 -23.92 -0.36 -36.51
N SER A 310 -24.29 0.89 -36.75
CA SER A 310 -24.62 1.99 -35.82
C SER A 310 -23.47 2.91 -35.37
N THR A 311 -23.35 3.99 -36.14
CA THR A 311 -22.77 5.29 -35.82
C THR A 311 -23.47 6.04 -34.67
N VAL A 312 -24.40 5.40 -33.95
CA VAL A 312 -24.97 5.98 -32.72
C VAL A 312 -24.12 5.45 -31.57
N ARG A 313 -23.00 6.12 -31.31
CA ARG A 313 -22.36 6.02 -29.99
C ARG A 313 -23.46 6.32 -28.98
N GLU A 314 -23.71 5.41 -28.04
CA GLU A 314 -24.45 5.77 -26.83
C GLU A 314 -23.86 7.08 -26.31
N LYS A 315 -24.71 8.08 -26.02
CA LYS A 315 -24.32 9.33 -25.36
C LYS A 315 -23.95 9.06 -23.88
N THR A 316 -23.31 7.93 -23.59
CA THR A 316 -22.88 7.56 -22.26
C THR A 316 -21.42 8.02 -22.12
N PRO A 317 -21.10 8.82 -21.10
CA PRO A 317 -19.72 9.23 -20.85
C PRO A 317 -18.79 8.02 -20.71
N LYS A 318 -17.64 8.03 -21.40
CA LYS A 318 -16.63 6.97 -21.29
C LYS A 318 -15.85 7.15 -20.01
N LEU A 319 -15.86 6.16 -19.12
CA LEU A 319 -15.01 6.15 -17.93
C LEU A 319 -13.56 5.88 -18.34
N LEU A 320 -12.65 6.77 -17.93
CA LEU A 320 -11.22 6.70 -18.24
C LEU A 320 -10.37 6.33 -17.02
N TYR A 321 -10.86 6.62 -15.83
CA TYR A 321 -10.17 6.40 -14.58
C TYR A 321 -11.18 6.27 -13.45
N THR A 322 -10.94 5.38 -12.51
CA THR A 322 -11.68 5.32 -11.25
C THR A 322 -10.74 5.07 -10.09
N LYS A 323 -11.00 5.72 -8.96
CA LYS A 323 -10.29 5.56 -7.69
C LYS A 323 -11.28 5.29 -6.56
N TYR A 324 -10.94 4.33 -5.72
CA TYR A 324 -11.71 3.93 -4.56
C TYR A 324 -11.02 4.42 -3.29
N SER A 325 -11.72 5.24 -2.53
CA SER A 325 -11.39 5.57 -1.14
C SER A 325 -12.29 4.74 -0.23
N ASN A 326 -12.08 3.42 -0.22
CA ASN A 326 -12.94 2.45 0.48
C ASN A 326 -12.20 1.54 1.46
N GLU A 327 -11.02 1.98 1.91
CA GLU A 327 -10.35 1.48 3.12
C GLU A 327 -10.68 2.36 4.34
N ARG A 328 -11.92 2.88 4.40
CA ARG A 328 -12.43 3.73 5.47
C ARG A 328 -13.78 3.21 5.95
N SER A 329 -14.42 3.91 6.89
CA SER A 329 -15.77 3.53 7.30
C SER A 329 -16.76 3.76 6.16
N ARG A 330 -17.83 2.96 6.09
CA ARG A 330 -18.85 3.03 5.01
C ARG A 330 -19.46 4.43 4.83
N SER A 331 -19.54 5.21 5.92
CA SER A 331 -20.01 6.61 5.90
C SER A 331 -19.13 7.55 5.08
N PHE A 332 -17.88 7.14 4.82
CA PHE A 332 -16.97 7.91 4.00
C PHE A 332 -16.61 7.18 2.72
N ASP A 333 -16.95 5.91 2.48
CA ASP A 333 -16.53 5.20 1.26
C ASP A 333 -17.01 5.88 -0.05
N VAL A 334 -16.05 6.38 -0.84
CA VAL A 334 -16.32 7.12 -2.09
C VAL A 334 -15.54 6.52 -3.26
N ARG A 335 -16.20 6.48 -4.41
CA ARG A 335 -15.60 6.28 -5.72
C ARG A 335 -15.46 7.62 -6.44
N THR A 336 -14.29 7.88 -7.00
CA THR A 336 -14.00 9.07 -7.82
C THR A 336 -13.67 8.63 -9.23
N ASP A 337 -14.50 9.02 -10.20
CA ASP A 337 -14.37 8.71 -11.61
C ASP A 337 -13.91 9.93 -12.41
N ILE A 338 -13.08 9.73 -13.43
CA ILE A 338 -12.89 10.72 -14.52
C ILE A 338 -13.57 10.17 -15.76
N LEU A 339 -14.52 10.92 -16.29
CA LEU A 339 -15.31 10.55 -17.46
C LEU A 339 -15.08 11.54 -18.61
N LYS A 340 -15.17 11.03 -19.84
CA LYS A 340 -15.15 11.82 -21.08
C LYS A 340 -16.51 11.78 -21.76
N GLU A 341 -17.10 12.95 -21.99
CA GLU A 341 -18.37 13.16 -22.71
C GLU A 341 -18.11 14.09 -23.91
N GLY A 342 -18.18 13.55 -25.12
CA GLY A 342 -17.70 14.27 -26.31
C GLY A 342 -16.20 14.59 -26.18
N GLU A 343 -15.83 15.86 -26.24
CA GLU A 343 -14.46 16.34 -25.97
C GLU A 343 -14.28 16.90 -24.55
N THR A 344 -15.33 16.89 -23.73
CA THR A 344 -15.29 17.42 -22.37
C THR A 344 -14.99 16.32 -21.35
N PHE A 345 -14.28 16.69 -20.28
CA PHE A 345 -13.98 15.82 -19.15
C PHE A 345 -14.71 16.34 -17.92
N PHE A 346 -15.10 15.43 -17.04
CA PHE A 346 -15.61 15.78 -15.72
C PHE A 346 -15.24 14.71 -14.70
N VAL A 347 -15.24 15.10 -13.43
CA VAL A 347 -15.06 14.20 -12.31
C VAL A 347 -16.42 13.86 -11.73
N ARG A 348 -16.65 12.61 -11.34
CA ARG A 348 -17.86 12.20 -10.62
C ARG A 348 -17.45 11.53 -9.32
N LYS A 349 -17.97 12.01 -8.18
CA LYS A 349 -17.83 11.34 -6.88
C LYS A 349 -19.15 10.66 -6.52
N LEU A 350 -19.09 9.38 -6.14
CA LEU A 350 -20.25 8.55 -5.79
C LEU A 350 -20.02 7.83 -4.47
N PRO A 351 -21.04 7.70 -3.62
CA PRO A 351 -20.96 6.86 -2.43
C PRO A 351 -21.05 5.38 -2.83
N LEU A 352 -20.29 4.51 -2.16
CA LEU A 352 -20.36 3.06 -2.40
C LEU A 352 -21.48 2.38 -1.60
N TYR A 353 -21.85 2.99 -0.48
CA TYR A 353 -22.83 2.52 0.49
C TYR A 353 -23.84 3.63 0.81
N GLU A 354 -25.00 3.25 1.34
CA GLU A 354 -26.07 4.20 1.66
C GLU A 354 -25.61 5.21 2.73
N GLU A 355 -24.82 4.73 3.69
CA GLU A 355 -24.25 5.49 4.80
C GLU A 355 -23.38 6.68 4.33
N GLY A 356 -22.81 6.61 3.12
CA GLY A 356 -21.95 7.65 2.55
C GLY A 356 -22.65 8.70 1.70
N LYS A 357 -23.97 8.56 1.45
CA LYS A 357 -24.71 9.49 0.58
C LYS A 357 -24.66 10.93 1.08
N GLU A 358 -24.90 11.14 2.37
CA GLU A 358 -24.86 12.48 2.96
C GLU A 358 -23.48 13.13 2.83
N HIS A 359 -22.41 12.35 3.04
CA HIS A 359 -21.02 12.82 2.90
C HIS A 359 -20.74 13.33 1.48
N VAL A 360 -21.14 12.58 0.45
CA VAL A 360 -20.94 12.97 -0.95
C VAL A 360 -21.83 14.15 -1.34
N GLU A 361 -23.10 14.17 -0.94
CA GLU A 361 -24.02 15.27 -1.23
C GLU A 361 -23.54 16.59 -0.62
N ASN A 362 -22.93 16.53 0.57
CA ASN A 362 -22.39 17.70 1.27
C ASN A 362 -21.29 18.42 0.48
N ILE A 363 -20.58 17.76 -0.44
CA ILE A 363 -19.57 18.39 -1.32
C ILE A 363 -20.18 19.56 -2.10
N SER A 364 -21.40 19.40 -2.64
CA SER A 364 -22.11 20.47 -3.36
C SER A 364 -22.52 21.64 -2.45
N ARG A 365 -22.83 21.34 -1.18
CA ARG A 365 -23.13 22.34 -0.15
C ARG A 365 -21.86 23.12 0.22
N TRP A 366 -20.73 22.44 0.38
CA TRP A 366 -19.44 23.07 0.69
C TRP A 366 -18.99 24.01 -0.43
N TYR A 367 -19.10 23.60 -1.69
CA TYR A 367 -18.85 24.48 -2.84
C TYR A 367 -19.63 25.80 -2.72
N SER A 368 -20.94 25.71 -2.46
CA SER A 368 -21.82 26.89 -2.34
C SER A 368 -21.47 27.83 -1.19
N LEU A 369 -20.92 27.29 -0.09
CA LEU A 369 -20.53 28.08 1.09
C LEU A 369 -19.12 28.68 0.96
N LEU A 370 -18.22 28.01 0.24
CA LEU A 370 -16.81 28.39 0.17
C LEU A 370 -16.48 29.30 -1.03
N GLU A 371 -17.18 29.16 -2.17
CA GLU A 371 -16.84 29.83 -3.45
C GLU A 371 -16.55 31.34 -3.29
N LYS A 372 -17.47 32.08 -2.66
CA LYS A 372 -17.33 33.53 -2.48
C LYS A 372 -16.20 33.92 -1.54
N GLU A 373 -15.91 33.11 -0.52
CA GLU A 373 -14.82 33.41 0.41
C GLU A 373 -13.45 33.15 -0.24
N TYR A 374 -13.37 32.13 -1.09
CA TYR A 374 -12.15 31.79 -1.83
C TYR A 374 -11.88 32.81 -2.93
N GLU A 375 -12.92 33.28 -3.62
CA GLU A 375 -12.81 34.34 -4.64
C GLU A 375 -12.20 35.63 -4.06
N LYS A 376 -12.61 36.04 -2.86
CA LYS A 376 -12.02 37.21 -2.15
C LYS A 376 -10.54 37.03 -1.86
N ALA A 377 -10.09 35.80 -1.66
CA ALA A 377 -8.69 35.46 -1.43
C ALA A 377 -7.90 35.22 -2.74
N GLY A 378 -8.52 35.40 -3.91
CA GLY A 378 -7.90 35.17 -5.21
C GLY A 378 -7.72 33.69 -5.57
N LEU A 379 -8.57 32.81 -5.03
CA LEU A 379 -8.66 31.39 -5.39
C LEU A 379 -10.02 31.10 -6.05
N SER A 380 -10.07 30.06 -6.86
CA SER A 380 -11.32 29.44 -7.31
C SER A 380 -11.48 28.05 -6.72
N LEU A 381 -12.69 27.50 -6.77
CA LEU A 381 -12.98 26.09 -6.54
C LEU A 381 -13.42 25.49 -7.86
N ASN A 382 -13.08 24.22 -8.11
CA ASN A 382 -13.65 23.53 -9.26
C ASN A 382 -15.16 23.41 -9.06
N ARG A 383 -15.94 23.67 -10.11
CA ARG A 383 -17.40 23.74 -9.97
C ARG A 383 -17.99 22.41 -9.51
N CYS A 384 -18.96 22.45 -8.58
CA CYS A 384 -19.70 21.28 -8.13
C CYS A 384 -21.18 21.37 -8.47
N GLU A 385 -21.75 20.29 -9.00
CA GLU A 385 -23.18 20.14 -9.24
C GLU A 385 -23.66 18.80 -8.70
N LYS A 386 -24.93 18.70 -8.29
CA LYS A 386 -25.55 17.43 -7.92
C LYS A 386 -25.73 16.55 -9.16
N ASP A 387 -25.49 15.25 -9.02
CA ASP A 387 -25.56 14.29 -10.13
C ASP A 387 -26.10 12.93 -9.65
N GLY A 388 -27.42 12.78 -9.67
CA GLY A 388 -28.08 11.56 -9.18
C GLY A 388 -27.79 11.30 -7.71
N GLU A 389 -27.21 10.14 -7.41
CA GLU A 389 -26.78 9.74 -6.06
C GLU A 389 -25.37 10.28 -5.67
N GLY A 390 -24.75 11.10 -6.53
CA GLY A 390 -23.43 11.67 -6.29
C GLY A 390 -23.31 13.14 -6.69
N VAL A 391 -22.08 13.56 -6.95
CA VAL A 391 -21.77 14.92 -7.42
C VAL A 391 -20.89 14.88 -8.67
N ARG A 392 -21.14 15.84 -9.57
CA ARG A 392 -20.31 16.14 -10.73
C ARG A 392 -19.41 17.33 -10.40
N LEU A 393 -18.11 17.14 -10.53
CA LEU A 393 -17.13 18.22 -10.41
C LEU A 393 -16.50 18.53 -11.77
N GLU A 394 -16.16 19.80 -11.96
CA GLU A 394 -15.35 20.26 -13.08
C GLU A 394 -13.98 19.56 -13.08
N TYR A 395 -13.58 19.07 -14.25
CA TYR A 395 -12.23 18.57 -14.46
C TYR A 395 -11.30 19.73 -14.78
N VAL A 396 -10.39 20.05 -13.85
CA VAL A 396 -9.45 21.14 -14.00
C VAL A 396 -8.11 20.61 -14.48
N GLN A 397 -7.69 21.05 -15.66
CA GLN A 397 -6.38 20.70 -16.22
C GLN A 397 -5.33 21.72 -15.79
N GLY A 398 -4.21 21.24 -15.27
CA GLY A 398 -3.08 22.07 -14.94
C GLY A 398 -2.06 21.34 -14.08
N ARG A 399 -1.01 22.08 -13.72
CA ARG A 399 0.03 21.65 -12.79
C ARG A 399 -0.40 21.95 -11.37
N THR A 400 -0.19 21.03 -10.43
CA THR A 400 -0.45 21.28 -9.01
C THR A 400 0.65 22.14 -8.39
N LEU A 401 0.36 22.79 -7.26
CA LEU A 401 1.39 23.50 -6.49
C LEU A 401 2.46 22.52 -6.01
N GLU A 402 2.09 21.31 -5.60
CA GLU A 402 3.04 20.25 -5.23
C GLU A 402 4.02 19.94 -6.37
N GLU A 403 3.52 19.62 -7.56
CA GLU A 403 4.34 19.33 -8.75
C GLU A 403 5.26 20.52 -9.12
N TYR A 404 4.79 21.75 -8.91
CA TYR A 404 5.56 22.96 -9.20
C TYR A 404 6.68 23.19 -8.19
N LEU A 405 6.40 23.02 -6.90
CA LEU A 405 7.40 23.16 -5.86
C LEU A 405 8.47 22.07 -5.96
N ASP A 406 8.09 20.81 -6.22
CA ASP A 406 9.04 19.70 -6.36
C ASP A 406 10.03 19.93 -7.51
N ASP A 407 9.57 20.43 -8.67
CA ASP A 407 10.44 20.76 -9.81
C ASP A 407 11.38 21.95 -9.56
N LEU A 408 10.93 22.95 -8.80
CA LEU A 408 11.84 24.01 -8.34
C LEU A 408 12.94 23.44 -7.46
N LEU A 409 12.61 22.50 -6.57
CA LEU A 409 13.60 21.84 -5.71
C LEU A 409 14.55 20.95 -6.52
N GLU A 410 14.04 20.18 -7.49
CA GLU A 410 14.86 19.37 -8.40
C GLU A 410 15.84 20.22 -9.22
N LYS A 411 15.45 21.47 -9.57
CA LYS A 411 16.31 22.46 -10.25
C LYS A 411 17.26 23.23 -9.33
N GLY A 412 17.20 23.00 -8.02
CA GLY A 412 17.98 23.76 -7.02
C GLY A 412 17.47 25.18 -6.77
N GLU A 413 16.26 25.53 -7.24
CA GLU A 413 15.61 26.83 -7.06
C GLU A 413 14.89 26.91 -5.69
N THR A 414 15.57 26.52 -4.62
CA THR A 414 14.99 26.35 -3.27
C THR A 414 14.39 27.64 -2.70
N GLU A 415 15.03 28.79 -2.95
CA GLU A 415 14.51 30.08 -2.49
C GLU A 415 13.15 30.42 -3.11
N LYS A 416 12.99 30.19 -4.42
CA LYS A 416 11.70 30.42 -5.10
C LYS A 416 10.63 29.45 -4.61
N ALA A 417 10.98 28.18 -4.40
CA ALA A 417 10.05 27.20 -3.84
C ALA A 417 9.57 27.66 -2.45
N ALA A 418 10.50 28.15 -1.62
CA ALA A 418 10.17 28.65 -0.30
C ALA A 418 9.26 29.89 -0.33
N GLU A 419 9.55 30.85 -1.22
CA GLU A 419 8.70 32.03 -1.42
C GLU A 419 7.29 31.66 -1.88
N CYS A 420 7.17 30.71 -2.81
CA CYS A 420 5.88 30.22 -3.29
C CYS A 420 5.07 29.57 -2.17
N LEU A 421 5.69 28.69 -1.38
CA LEU A 421 5.02 28.06 -0.23
C LEU A 421 4.61 29.09 0.83
N SER A 422 5.49 30.04 1.19
CA SER A 422 5.15 31.12 2.12
C SER A 422 3.97 31.96 1.64
N ARG A 423 3.93 32.31 0.34
CA ARG A 423 2.81 33.06 -0.24
C ARG A 423 1.50 32.29 -0.13
N TYR A 424 1.54 30.98 -0.39
CA TYR A 424 0.35 30.14 -0.27
C TYR A 424 -0.16 30.04 1.17
N LEU A 425 0.73 29.85 2.15
CA LEU A 425 0.36 29.81 3.57
C LEU A 425 -0.28 31.12 4.03
N GLU A 426 0.22 32.27 3.59
CA GLU A 426 -0.38 33.57 3.91
C GLU A 426 -1.75 33.76 3.24
N GLN A 427 -1.93 33.26 2.01
CA GLN A 427 -3.22 33.27 1.33
C GLN A 427 -4.25 32.42 2.09
N VAL A 428 -3.88 31.21 2.52
CA VAL A 428 -4.73 30.34 3.33
C VAL A 428 -5.05 30.98 4.69
N ARG A 429 -4.05 31.60 5.35
CA ARG A 429 -4.28 32.36 6.59
C ARG A 429 -5.27 33.51 6.37
N GLY A 430 -5.30 34.12 5.18
CA GLY A 430 -6.29 35.12 4.79
C GLY A 430 -7.73 34.60 4.77
N ILE A 431 -7.93 33.38 4.26
CA ILE A 431 -9.24 32.71 4.16
C ILE A 431 -9.77 32.31 5.53
N LEU A 432 -8.88 31.87 6.43
CA LEU A 432 -9.24 31.29 7.73
C LEU A 432 -9.41 32.35 8.84
N LYS A 433 -9.86 33.56 8.47
CA LYS A 433 -10.16 34.68 9.36
C LYS A 433 -11.68 34.87 9.44
N GLY A 434 -12.20 35.16 10.64
CA GLY A 434 -13.65 35.45 10.79
C GLY A 434 -14.22 35.20 12.17
N GLY A 435 -13.53 34.42 13.00
CA GLY A 435 -13.91 34.18 14.39
C GLY A 435 -12.73 33.72 15.24
N THR A 436 -13.05 33.44 16.51
CA THR A 436 -12.11 32.88 17.49
C THR A 436 -12.48 31.44 17.75
N PHE A 437 -11.49 30.55 17.64
CA PHE A 437 -11.64 29.14 17.97
C PHE A 437 -12.14 28.97 19.40
N HIS A 438 -13.12 28.09 19.55
CA HIS A 438 -13.55 27.53 20.81
C HIS A 438 -13.92 26.07 20.58
N MET A 439 -13.71 25.27 21.62
CA MET A 439 -14.00 23.85 21.57
C MET A 439 -15.51 23.61 21.47
N THR A 440 -15.95 22.78 20.51
CA THR A 440 -17.33 22.30 20.40
C THR A 440 -17.37 20.77 20.52
N GLU A 441 -18.55 20.19 20.69
CA GLU A 441 -18.69 18.73 20.76
C GLU A 441 -18.39 18.08 19.40
N GLU A 442 -18.79 18.71 18.30
CA GLU A 442 -18.50 18.26 16.94
C GLU A 442 -16.99 18.27 16.65
N PHE A 443 -16.27 19.30 17.14
CA PHE A 443 -14.81 19.31 17.04
C PHE A 443 -14.20 18.13 17.81
N LYS A 444 -14.68 17.85 19.04
CA LYS A 444 -14.14 16.75 19.86
C LYS A 444 -14.37 15.38 19.22
N GLU A 445 -15.51 15.20 18.56
CA GLU A 445 -15.82 13.95 17.85
C GLU A 445 -14.85 13.68 16.69
N VAL A 446 -14.43 14.73 15.97
CA VAL A 446 -13.57 14.60 14.78
C VAL A 446 -12.08 14.67 15.13
N PHE A 447 -11.68 15.63 15.97
CA PHE A 447 -10.28 15.96 16.24
C PHE A 447 -9.83 15.63 17.67
N GLY A 448 -10.73 15.14 18.53
CA GLY A 448 -10.46 14.71 19.91
C GLY A 448 -10.59 15.81 20.97
N GLU A 449 -10.40 15.43 22.23
CA GLU A 449 -10.67 16.30 23.40
C GLU A 449 -9.59 17.37 23.68
N GLU A 450 -8.46 17.30 22.97
CA GLU A 450 -7.35 18.24 23.15
C GLU A 450 -7.39 19.36 22.10
N ALA A 451 -7.12 20.59 22.54
CA ALA A 451 -6.81 21.71 21.66
C ALA A 451 -5.52 22.40 22.12
N PRO A 452 -4.77 23.02 21.20
CA PRO A 452 -3.56 23.74 21.57
C PRO A 452 -3.88 24.91 22.52
N ALA A 453 -2.94 25.24 23.40
CA ALA A 453 -3.08 26.40 24.28
C ALA A 453 -2.94 27.71 23.49
N GLY A 454 -3.86 28.64 23.75
CA GLY A 454 -3.86 29.99 23.18
C GLY A 454 -5.19 30.37 22.52
N THR A 455 -5.19 31.52 21.86
CA THR A 455 -6.32 32.04 21.08
C THR A 455 -5.99 31.89 19.60
N PHE A 456 -6.82 31.16 18.86
CA PHE A 456 -6.62 30.88 17.44
C PHE A 456 -7.75 31.50 16.62
N SER A 457 -7.43 31.99 15.44
CA SER A 457 -8.45 32.40 14.48
C SER A 457 -9.05 31.18 13.79
N CYS A 458 -10.32 31.28 13.41
CA CYS A 458 -11.00 30.28 12.59
C CYS A 458 -11.94 30.97 11.59
N ALA A 459 -12.32 30.25 10.53
CA ALA A 459 -13.45 30.60 9.70
C ALA A 459 -14.73 29.89 10.18
N PRO A 460 -15.94 30.43 9.90
CA PRO A 460 -17.20 29.73 10.20
C PRO A 460 -17.35 28.39 9.48
N VAL A 461 -16.76 28.27 8.29
CA VAL A 461 -16.71 27.04 7.48
C VAL A 461 -15.25 26.84 7.07
N THR A 462 -14.68 25.69 7.38
CA THR A 462 -13.25 25.41 7.18
C THR A 462 -13.07 24.13 6.35
N ASN A 463 -12.46 24.27 5.17
CA ASN A 463 -11.89 23.15 4.42
C ASN A 463 -10.50 22.84 4.99
N ILE A 464 -10.29 21.63 5.51
CA ILE A 464 -8.99 21.22 6.05
C ILE A 464 -8.10 20.55 5.00
N ASP A 465 -8.58 20.30 3.78
CA ASP A 465 -7.87 19.58 2.73
C ASP A 465 -7.22 20.50 1.69
N LEU A 466 -6.65 21.62 2.17
CA LEU A 466 -5.92 22.60 1.37
C LEU A 466 -4.45 22.20 1.11
N VAL A 467 -4.15 20.91 1.06
CA VAL A 467 -2.79 20.42 0.79
C VAL A 467 -2.31 20.84 -0.60
N CYS A 468 -1.00 20.97 -0.80
CA CYS A 468 -0.42 21.51 -2.04
C CYS A 468 -0.83 20.73 -3.31
N ARG A 469 -1.11 19.42 -3.20
CA ARG A 469 -1.60 18.58 -4.31
C ARG A 469 -3.00 18.97 -4.79
N ASN A 470 -3.83 19.52 -3.90
CA ASN A 470 -5.21 19.91 -4.21
C ASN A 470 -5.34 21.32 -4.79
N LEU A 471 -4.23 22.04 -4.99
CA LEU A 471 -4.21 23.36 -5.62
C LEU A 471 -3.62 23.27 -7.04
N VAL A 472 -4.43 23.52 -8.06
CA VAL A 472 -3.99 23.61 -9.46
C VAL A 472 -3.68 25.07 -9.81
N LEU A 473 -2.52 25.30 -10.43
CA LEU A 473 -2.02 26.63 -10.77
C LEU A 473 -2.66 27.21 -12.05
N THR A 474 -3.99 27.29 -12.07
CA THR A 474 -4.78 28.04 -13.07
C THR A 474 -4.75 29.55 -12.77
N GLN A 475 -5.48 30.36 -13.56
CA GLN A 475 -5.65 31.80 -13.30
C GLN A 475 -7.14 32.14 -13.13
N PRO A 476 -7.63 32.37 -11.88
CA PRO A 476 -6.93 32.22 -10.59
C PRO A 476 -6.61 30.75 -10.25
N PRO A 477 -5.71 30.47 -9.28
CA PRO A 477 -5.45 29.10 -8.83
C PRO A 477 -6.70 28.42 -8.28
N CYS A 478 -6.90 27.15 -8.63
CA CYS A 478 -8.12 26.39 -8.37
C CYS A 478 -7.89 25.31 -7.32
N VAL A 479 -8.72 25.30 -6.27
CA VAL A 479 -8.76 24.25 -5.24
C VAL A 479 -9.71 23.14 -5.69
N LEU A 480 -9.24 21.89 -5.69
CA LEU A 480 -9.98 20.73 -6.23
C LEU A 480 -10.79 19.95 -5.21
N ASP A 481 -10.24 19.74 -4.01
CA ASP A 481 -10.89 18.92 -2.98
C ASP A 481 -11.30 19.78 -1.79
N TYR A 482 -12.59 19.73 -1.52
CA TYR A 482 -13.25 20.35 -0.37
C TYR A 482 -14.24 19.37 0.26
N GLU A 483 -14.01 18.07 0.09
CA GLU A 483 -14.74 16.98 0.75
C GLU A 483 -14.65 17.10 2.28
N TRP A 484 -13.46 17.40 2.80
CA TRP A 484 -13.24 17.56 4.23
C TRP A 484 -13.43 19.01 4.68
N THR A 485 -14.68 19.45 4.61
CA THR A 485 -15.12 20.76 5.06
C THR A 485 -16.07 20.64 6.24
N PHE A 486 -15.86 21.48 7.25
CA PHE A 486 -16.64 21.47 8.48
C PHE A 486 -17.25 22.83 8.78
N ALA A 487 -18.46 22.84 9.33
CA ALA A 487 -19.19 24.03 9.75
C ALA A 487 -19.12 24.25 11.28
N PHE A 488 -17.94 23.97 11.86
CA PHE A 488 -17.60 24.26 13.25
C PHE A 488 -16.18 24.85 13.33
N PRO A 489 -15.82 25.55 14.42
CA PRO A 489 -14.53 26.21 14.55
C PRO A 489 -13.35 25.24 14.51
N ILE A 490 -12.41 25.46 13.59
CA ILE A 490 -11.13 24.73 13.49
C ILE A 490 -9.98 25.75 13.55
N PRO A 491 -8.91 25.53 14.34
CA PRO A 491 -7.76 26.43 14.39
C PRO A 491 -7.11 26.61 13.01
N CYS A 492 -6.89 27.85 12.57
CA CYS A 492 -6.17 28.15 11.32
C CYS A 492 -4.82 27.42 11.25
N GLU A 493 -4.09 27.41 12.36
CA GLU A 493 -2.78 26.78 12.51
C GLU A 493 -2.81 25.27 12.30
N PHE A 494 -3.96 24.60 12.55
CA PHE A 494 -4.11 23.18 12.24
C PHE A 494 -4.16 22.94 10.72
N VAL A 495 -4.84 23.80 9.96
CA VAL A 495 -4.87 23.72 8.50
C VAL A 495 -3.49 24.00 7.91
N LEU A 496 -2.78 25.01 8.43
CA LEU A 496 -1.38 25.29 8.05
C LEU A 496 -0.45 24.12 8.42
N TYR A 497 -0.65 23.50 9.59
CA TYR A 497 0.06 22.29 9.99
C TYR A 497 -0.15 21.18 8.96
N ARG A 498 -1.39 20.91 8.52
CA ARG A 498 -1.68 19.88 7.51
C ARG A 498 -0.97 20.17 6.18
N ILE A 499 -1.02 21.42 5.69
CA ILE A 499 -0.31 21.83 4.45
C ILE A 499 1.18 21.53 4.58
N LEU A 500 1.79 21.93 5.69
CA LEU A 500 3.22 21.75 5.94
C LEU A 500 3.60 20.29 6.13
N HIS A 501 2.82 19.53 6.92
CA HIS A 501 3.07 18.13 7.21
C HIS A 501 3.00 17.27 5.94
N TYR A 502 1.92 17.37 5.17
CA TYR A 502 1.75 16.57 3.96
C TYR A 502 2.69 16.97 2.83
N TYR A 503 3.16 18.22 2.80
CA TYR A 503 4.18 18.62 1.84
C TYR A 503 5.59 18.26 2.35
N LEU A 504 6.06 18.85 3.44
CA LEU A 504 7.47 18.77 3.86
C LEU A 504 7.92 17.37 4.30
N GLU A 505 7.05 16.55 4.89
CA GLU A 505 7.45 15.31 5.57
C GLU A 505 7.30 14.04 4.72
N THR A 506 6.82 14.17 3.47
CA THR A 506 6.45 13.01 2.63
C THR A 506 7.45 12.68 1.53
N HIS A 507 8.43 13.55 1.25
CA HIS A 507 9.43 13.29 0.20
C HIS A 507 10.81 13.86 0.55
N SER A 508 11.88 13.09 0.34
CA SER A 508 13.24 13.45 0.75
C SER A 508 13.78 14.72 0.09
N VAL A 509 13.44 14.98 -1.18
CA VAL A 509 13.82 16.22 -1.89
C VAL A 509 13.38 17.49 -1.14
N ARG A 510 12.31 17.40 -0.35
CA ARG A 510 11.73 18.53 0.39
C ARG A 510 12.52 18.87 1.65
N GLN A 511 13.50 18.04 2.06
CA GLN A 511 14.46 18.38 3.12
C GLN A 511 15.27 19.63 2.82
N ALA A 512 15.43 20.01 1.54
CA ALA A 512 16.02 21.28 1.14
C ALA A 512 15.31 22.50 1.77
N LEU A 513 14.05 22.36 2.15
CA LEU A 513 13.25 23.41 2.79
C LEU A 513 13.36 23.44 4.33
N ALA A 514 14.06 22.48 4.95
CA ALA A 514 14.14 22.37 6.41
C ALA A 514 14.71 23.64 7.08
N GLY A 515 15.66 24.33 6.43
CA GLY A 515 16.29 25.55 6.94
C GLY A 515 15.40 26.79 6.96
N TYR A 516 14.20 26.75 6.36
CA TYR A 516 13.32 27.92 6.22
C TYR A 516 12.37 28.14 7.40
N GLY A 517 12.29 27.21 8.36
CA GLY A 517 11.52 27.39 9.61
C GLY A 517 10.02 27.63 9.39
N PHE A 518 9.39 26.86 8.51
CA PHE A 518 7.99 27.07 8.12
C PHE A 518 7.01 26.89 9.29
N TYR A 519 7.23 25.92 10.17
CA TYR A 519 6.38 25.69 11.34
C TYR A 519 6.45 26.89 12.29
N GLU A 520 7.64 27.40 12.57
CA GLU A 520 7.86 28.57 13.43
C GLU A 520 7.21 29.82 12.83
N LYS A 521 7.39 30.06 11.53
CA LYS A 521 6.73 31.16 10.80
C LYS A 521 5.20 31.04 10.80
N ALA A 522 4.68 29.82 10.80
CA ALA A 522 3.24 29.57 10.94
C ALA A 522 2.73 29.72 12.38
N GLY A 523 3.61 29.91 13.38
CA GLY A 523 3.25 30.00 14.80
C GLY A 523 3.05 28.64 15.47
N ILE A 524 3.58 27.58 14.87
CA ILE A 524 3.46 26.19 15.34
C ILE A 524 4.75 25.84 16.10
N THR A 525 4.69 25.92 17.42
CA THR A 525 5.77 25.48 18.32
C THR A 525 5.85 23.94 18.37
N GLY A 526 6.94 23.38 18.91
CA GLY A 526 7.07 21.93 19.10
C GLY A 526 5.89 21.30 19.86
N GLU A 527 5.50 21.92 20.98
CA GLU A 527 4.32 21.49 21.76
C GLU A 527 3.02 21.52 20.94
N ARG A 528 2.81 22.58 20.15
CA ARG A 528 1.63 22.68 19.27
C ARG A 528 1.66 21.65 18.16
N LYS A 529 2.84 21.38 17.60
CA LYS A 529 3.03 20.35 16.56
C LYS A 529 2.58 18.98 17.06
N GLU A 530 2.92 18.63 18.31
CA GLU A 530 2.47 17.37 18.92
C GLU A 530 0.95 17.31 19.11
N VAL A 531 0.31 18.41 19.54
CA VAL A 531 -1.15 18.49 19.65
C VAL A 531 -1.80 18.32 18.28
N PHE A 532 -1.30 19.02 17.26
CA PHE A 532 -1.83 18.91 15.90
C PHE A 532 -1.60 17.52 15.28
N ALA A 533 -0.49 16.86 15.59
CA ALA A 533 -0.28 15.46 15.20
C ALA A 533 -1.31 14.53 15.86
N ARG A 534 -1.68 14.77 17.12
CA ARG A 534 -2.76 14.01 17.79
C ARG A 534 -4.14 14.32 17.19
N MET A 535 -4.42 15.58 16.86
CA MET A 535 -5.64 15.97 16.16
C MET A 535 -5.74 15.27 14.79
N GLU A 536 -4.64 15.22 14.04
CA GLU A 536 -4.57 14.50 12.77
C GLU A 536 -4.84 13.01 12.96
N ALA A 537 -4.22 12.39 13.97
CA ALA A 537 -4.46 10.99 14.28
C ALA A 537 -5.90 10.70 14.71
N ASN A 538 -6.57 11.64 15.41
CA ASN A 538 -7.99 11.54 15.74
C ASN A 538 -8.86 11.64 14.48
N PHE A 539 -8.54 12.58 13.58
CA PHE A 539 -9.24 12.73 12.30
C PHE A 539 -9.12 11.47 11.42
N GLN A 540 -7.91 10.91 11.29
CA GLN A 540 -7.73 9.65 10.57
C GLN A 540 -8.55 8.51 11.20
N ARG A 541 -8.59 8.42 12.54
CA ARG A 541 -9.43 7.44 13.26
C ARG A 541 -10.93 7.69 13.07
N HIS A 542 -11.36 8.94 12.98
CA HIS A 542 -12.75 9.29 12.67
C HIS A 542 -13.13 8.77 11.27
N ILE A 543 -12.25 8.96 10.28
CA ILE A 543 -12.47 8.48 8.90
C ILE A 543 -12.50 6.94 8.84
N THR A 544 -11.50 6.27 9.40
CA THR A 544 -11.42 4.81 9.34
C THR A 544 -12.51 4.17 10.21
N GLY A 545 -12.90 4.80 11.31
CA GLY A 545 -13.82 4.23 12.29
C GLY A 545 -13.29 2.89 12.80
N ARG A 546 -14.11 1.84 12.68
CA ARG A 546 -13.69 0.46 13.00
C ARG A 546 -12.99 -0.24 11.84
N HIS A 547 -13.03 0.31 10.63
CA HIS A 547 -12.44 -0.33 9.46
C HIS A 547 -10.93 -0.54 9.66
N ILE A 548 -10.45 -1.73 9.34
CA ILE A 548 -9.03 -2.07 9.33
C ILE A 548 -8.56 -2.04 7.86
N PRO A 549 -7.69 -1.10 7.47
CA PRO A 549 -7.11 -1.05 6.11
C PRO A 549 -6.30 -2.31 5.80
N MET A 550 -6.27 -2.76 4.54
CA MET A 550 -5.53 -3.95 4.14
C MET A 550 -4.01 -3.75 4.24
N ARG A 551 -3.52 -2.52 4.04
CA ARG A 551 -2.10 -2.18 4.25
C ARG A 551 -1.63 -2.46 5.67
N ASP A 552 -2.50 -2.24 6.67
CA ASP A 552 -2.20 -2.48 8.08
C ASP A 552 -2.19 -3.99 8.41
N MET A 553 -2.85 -4.80 7.56
CA MET A 553 -2.84 -6.25 7.68
C MET A 553 -1.67 -6.91 6.94
N PHE A 554 -1.03 -6.21 5.99
CA PHE A 554 -0.04 -6.79 5.08
C PHE A 554 1.07 -7.55 5.82
N ALA A 555 1.70 -6.91 6.82
CA ALA A 555 2.79 -7.50 7.58
C ALA A 555 2.39 -8.76 8.39
N ARG A 556 1.11 -8.94 8.70
CA ARG A 556 0.58 -10.11 9.43
C ARG A 556 0.18 -11.24 8.50
N ILE A 557 -0.15 -10.93 7.25
CA ILE A 557 -0.64 -11.90 6.25
C ILE A 557 0.50 -12.41 5.37
N THR A 558 1.41 -11.54 4.96
CA THR A 558 2.50 -11.89 4.04
C THR A 558 3.39 -12.98 4.63
N PRO A 559 3.76 -14.02 3.85
CA PRO A 559 4.75 -15.01 4.27
C PRO A 559 6.16 -14.43 4.48
N GLY A 560 6.42 -13.21 4.01
CA GLY A 560 7.66 -12.46 4.26
C GLY A 560 8.23 -11.79 3.01
N VAL A 561 9.00 -10.71 3.24
CA VAL A 561 9.76 -10.00 2.21
C VAL A 561 11.25 -10.20 2.50
N GLY A 562 11.95 -10.91 1.61
CA GLY A 562 13.40 -11.00 1.62
C GLY A 562 14.03 -9.79 0.94
N ALA A 563 15.08 -9.21 1.51
CA ALA A 563 15.87 -8.21 0.80
C ALA A 563 17.04 -8.91 0.08
N LEU A 564 17.15 -8.72 -1.24
CA LEU A 564 18.39 -9.06 -1.94
C LEU A 564 19.28 -7.82 -1.89
N GLN A 565 20.14 -7.73 -0.88
CA GLN A 565 21.23 -6.78 -0.95
C GLN A 565 22.37 -7.44 -1.70
N VAL A 566 22.67 -6.92 -2.89
CA VAL A 566 23.94 -7.22 -3.55
C VAL A 566 25.01 -6.76 -2.57
N ALA A 567 25.63 -7.72 -1.86
CA ALA A 567 26.81 -7.44 -1.08
C ALA A 567 27.84 -6.92 -2.08
N GLY A 568 28.00 -5.60 -2.14
CA GLY A 568 29.03 -4.99 -2.94
C GLY A 568 30.35 -5.66 -2.55
N SER A 569 31.18 -5.99 -3.53
CA SER A 569 32.59 -6.29 -3.33
C SER A 569 33.30 -5.00 -2.88
N GLY A 570 32.96 -4.53 -1.68
CA GLY A 570 33.52 -3.32 -1.08
C GLY A 570 34.98 -3.54 -0.70
N MET A 571 35.68 -2.44 -0.44
CA MET A 571 37.02 -2.48 0.13
C MET A 571 36.92 -2.20 1.63
N LEU A 572 37.52 -3.04 2.45
CA LEU A 572 37.79 -2.73 3.85
C LEU A 572 38.94 -1.72 3.89
N GLN A 573 38.78 -0.59 4.57
CA GLN A 573 39.84 0.39 4.76
C GLN A 573 40.20 0.54 6.25
N ILE A 574 41.50 0.57 6.55
CA ILE A 574 42.03 0.73 7.90
C ILE A 574 42.87 2.01 7.96
N PHE A 575 42.52 2.92 8.86
CA PHE A 575 43.24 4.16 9.11
C PHE A 575 44.05 4.06 10.40
N PHE A 576 45.18 4.74 10.44
CA PHE A 576 46.05 4.87 11.61
C PHE A 576 46.06 6.32 12.09
N SER A 577 45.95 6.51 13.40
CA SER A 577 46.05 7.82 14.05
C SER A 577 47.31 7.89 14.89
N PHE A 578 47.97 9.06 14.87
CA PHE A 578 49.17 9.39 15.64
C PHE A 578 48.89 10.46 16.72
N GLY A 579 47.62 10.74 17.00
CA GLY A 579 47.18 11.73 18.00
C GLY A 579 46.60 13.02 17.41
N GLU A 580 46.62 13.20 16.08
CA GLU A 580 46.08 14.37 15.37
C GLU A 580 44.89 14.02 14.45
N GLY A 581 44.25 12.86 14.66
CA GLY A 581 43.15 12.35 13.83
C GLY A 581 43.61 11.35 12.75
N TYR A 582 42.71 11.04 11.80
CA TYR A 582 42.93 10.05 10.74
C TYR A 582 43.21 10.75 9.40
N GLN A 583 44.23 10.27 8.67
CA GLN A 583 44.59 10.78 7.36
C GLN A 583 44.55 9.67 6.30
N GLU A 584 44.05 10.00 5.12
CA GLU A 584 43.84 9.03 4.04
C GLU A 584 45.14 8.49 3.43
N ALA A 585 46.16 9.35 3.29
CA ALA A 585 47.46 9.01 2.71
C ALA A 585 48.21 7.88 3.47
N GLY A 586 47.83 7.60 4.73
CA GLY A 586 48.41 6.55 5.56
C GLY A 586 47.57 5.28 5.70
N SER A 587 46.37 5.24 5.11
CA SER A 587 45.43 4.12 5.24
C SER A 587 45.81 2.89 4.40
N LYS A 588 45.21 1.73 4.71
CA LYS A 588 45.38 0.48 3.96
C LYS A 588 44.03 -0.09 3.57
N THR A 589 43.88 -0.47 2.31
CA THR A 589 42.65 -1.07 1.76
C THR A 589 42.83 -2.56 1.48
N PHE A 590 41.76 -3.33 1.68
CA PHE A 590 41.72 -4.78 1.48
C PHE A 590 40.43 -5.17 0.76
N PRO A 591 40.49 -6.06 -0.24
CA PRO A 591 39.27 -6.54 -0.90
C PRO A 591 38.41 -7.38 0.06
N MET A 592 37.10 -7.31 -0.12
CA MET A 592 36.13 -8.17 0.57
C MET A 592 35.48 -9.16 -0.38
N ASP A 593 35.35 -10.41 0.06
CA ASP A 593 34.66 -11.49 -0.66
C ASP A 593 33.40 -11.88 0.11
N GLU A 594 32.23 -11.74 -0.51
CA GLU A 594 30.92 -11.92 0.13
C GLU A 594 30.78 -11.19 1.49
N GLY A 595 31.35 -9.98 1.58
CA GLY A 595 31.38 -9.17 2.81
C GLY A 595 32.38 -9.65 3.86
N MET A 596 33.19 -10.69 3.60
CA MET A 596 34.25 -11.14 4.49
C MET A 596 35.60 -10.48 4.17
N ALA A 597 36.33 -10.09 5.21
CA ALA A 597 37.66 -9.53 5.10
C ALA A 597 38.58 -10.14 6.17
N GLN A 598 39.75 -10.63 5.76
CA GLN A 598 40.80 -11.08 6.67
C GLN A 598 42.13 -10.46 6.28
N CYS A 599 42.77 -9.76 7.22
CA CYS A 599 44.08 -9.15 6.98
C CYS A 599 44.99 -9.23 8.22
N THR A 600 46.28 -9.18 7.96
CA THR A 600 47.32 -8.99 8.98
C THR A 600 48.29 -7.96 8.46
N LEU A 601 48.53 -6.89 9.22
CA LEU A 601 49.31 -5.75 8.75
C LEU A 601 50.18 -5.16 9.86
N PRO A 602 51.38 -4.65 9.50
CA PRO A 602 52.25 -3.98 10.45
C PRO A 602 51.62 -2.66 10.92
N ILE A 603 51.78 -2.36 12.20
CA ILE A 603 51.36 -1.11 12.81
C ILE A 603 52.49 -0.09 12.66
N PRO A 604 52.22 1.10 12.08
CA PRO A 604 53.22 2.16 12.01
C PRO A 604 53.73 2.57 13.40
N GLU A 605 55.04 2.86 13.49
CA GLU A 605 55.64 3.32 14.74
C GLU A 605 54.98 4.63 15.22
N GLY A 606 54.58 4.67 16.49
CA GLY A 606 53.90 5.83 17.08
C GLY A 606 52.38 5.86 16.90
N CYS A 607 51.76 4.87 16.24
CA CYS A 607 50.31 4.77 16.13
C CYS A 607 49.65 4.60 17.51
N VAL A 608 48.61 5.40 17.79
CA VAL A 608 47.90 5.42 19.08
C VAL A 608 46.50 4.82 19.00
N SER A 609 45.83 4.92 17.85
CA SER A 609 44.51 4.32 17.60
C SER A 609 44.33 3.99 16.12
N ILE A 610 43.40 3.08 15.82
CA ILE A 610 42.98 2.75 14.46
C ILE A 610 41.49 3.04 14.26
N ARG A 611 41.12 3.24 12.98
CA ARG A 611 39.74 3.31 12.51
C ARG A 611 39.53 2.26 11.41
N ILE A 612 38.40 1.56 11.47
CA ILE A 612 38.00 0.51 10.54
C ILE A 612 36.76 0.97 9.76
N ASP A 613 36.87 0.97 8.43
CA ASP A 613 35.81 1.37 7.51
C ASP A 613 35.40 0.15 6.68
N PRO A 614 34.23 -0.46 6.95
CA PRO A 614 33.77 -1.70 6.31
C PRO A 614 33.10 -1.48 4.94
N GLY A 615 33.10 -0.27 4.39
CA GLY A 615 32.48 0.08 3.11
C GLY A 615 31.71 1.40 3.19
N ASP A 616 30.87 1.67 2.20
CA ASP A 616 30.22 2.98 2.02
C ASP A 616 28.72 2.96 2.43
N LEU A 617 28.17 1.76 2.69
CA LEU A 617 26.76 1.56 3.01
C LEU A 617 26.54 1.19 4.49
N PRO A 618 25.42 1.64 5.09
CA PRO A 618 24.97 1.20 6.41
C PRO A 618 25.01 -0.32 6.57
N CYS A 619 25.61 -0.80 7.66
CA CYS A 619 25.89 -2.22 7.83
C CYS A 619 25.99 -2.67 9.30
N ALA A 620 25.87 -3.98 9.51
CA ALA A 620 26.31 -4.67 10.71
C ALA A 620 27.63 -5.39 10.42
N VAL A 621 28.63 -5.20 11.27
CA VAL A 621 29.95 -5.82 11.18
C VAL A 621 30.10 -6.83 12.32
N TYR A 622 30.37 -8.08 11.99
CA TYR A 622 30.79 -9.09 12.94
C TYR A 622 32.32 -9.17 12.96
N LEU A 623 32.94 -8.71 14.05
CA LEU A 623 34.38 -8.77 14.30
C LEU A 623 34.75 -10.15 14.85
N GLU A 624 35.01 -11.11 13.97
CA GLU A 624 35.45 -12.45 14.34
C GLU A 624 36.80 -12.41 15.07
N LYS A 625 37.73 -11.56 14.60
CA LYS A 625 39.03 -11.35 15.23
C LYS A 625 39.47 -9.91 15.08
N ALA A 626 39.83 -9.25 16.18
CA ALA A 626 40.59 -8.00 16.18
C ALA A 626 41.65 -8.11 17.28
N ALA A 627 42.91 -8.19 16.92
CA ALA A 627 43.99 -8.45 17.88
C ALA A 627 45.30 -7.73 17.51
N PHE A 628 45.98 -7.20 18.52
CA PHE A 628 47.30 -6.60 18.43
C PHE A 628 48.33 -7.57 19.01
N ASP A 629 49.31 -7.99 18.21
CA ASP A 629 50.33 -9.00 18.57
C ASP A 629 49.71 -10.26 19.24
N GLY A 630 48.57 -10.71 18.71
CA GLY A 630 47.84 -11.88 19.21
C GLY A 630 46.97 -11.64 20.44
N LYS A 631 46.96 -10.45 21.03
CA LYS A 631 46.07 -10.07 22.14
C LYS A 631 44.84 -9.34 21.62
N ALA A 632 43.64 -9.73 22.07
CA ALA A 632 42.39 -9.13 21.64
C ALA A 632 42.39 -7.59 21.85
N ALA A 633 41.90 -6.86 20.86
CA ALA A 633 41.76 -5.42 20.91
C ALA A 633 40.71 -5.00 21.94
N ASP A 634 40.96 -3.88 22.63
CA ASP A 634 40.00 -3.30 23.57
C ASP A 634 38.99 -2.42 22.83
N LEU A 635 37.82 -2.98 22.53
CA LEU A 635 36.73 -2.26 21.84
C LEU A 635 35.91 -1.36 22.78
N SER A 636 36.19 -1.32 24.09
CA SER A 636 35.41 -0.50 25.04
C SER A 636 35.54 1.01 24.81
N ARG A 637 36.60 1.43 24.10
CA ARG A 637 36.87 2.82 23.73
C ARG A 637 36.54 3.15 22.28
N ALA A 638 36.11 2.15 21.50
CA ALA A 638 35.77 2.37 20.11
C ALA A 638 34.52 3.25 19.98
N VAL A 639 34.52 4.13 18.98
CA VAL A 639 33.46 5.09 18.71
C VAL A 639 32.81 4.74 17.38
N THR A 640 31.48 4.67 17.37
CA THR A 640 30.66 4.47 16.18
C THR A 640 29.63 5.60 16.10
N GLU A 641 29.77 6.49 15.12
CA GLU A 641 28.78 7.54 14.87
C GLU A 641 27.47 6.93 14.36
N GLN A 642 26.34 7.33 14.97
CA GLN A 642 25.01 6.75 14.68
C GLN A 642 24.96 5.21 14.75
N GLY A 643 25.87 4.60 15.52
CA GLY A 643 25.96 3.14 15.68
C GLY A 643 26.04 2.69 17.13
N CYS A 644 26.30 1.39 17.31
CA CYS A 644 26.62 0.78 18.60
C CYS A 644 27.48 -0.48 18.45
N ILE A 645 28.21 -0.86 19.50
CA ILE A 645 28.98 -2.10 19.56
C ILE A 645 28.45 -2.97 20.70
N PHE A 646 28.12 -4.22 20.40
CA PHE A 646 27.66 -5.23 21.35
C PHE A 646 28.45 -6.52 21.17
N GLY A 647 29.38 -6.78 22.09
CA GLY A 647 30.26 -7.95 22.00
C GLY A 647 31.13 -7.85 20.75
N GLN A 648 30.98 -8.81 19.83
CA GLN A 648 31.70 -8.84 18.55
C GLN A 648 30.95 -8.12 17.41
N TRP A 649 29.75 -7.61 17.65
CA TRP A 649 28.96 -6.95 16.62
C TRP A 649 29.08 -5.43 16.71
N ALA A 650 29.26 -4.76 15.58
CA ALA A 650 29.11 -3.32 15.44
C ALA A 650 27.97 -3.03 14.45
N TYR A 651 27.00 -2.23 14.84
CA TYR A 651 25.86 -1.82 14.02
C TYR A 651 26.03 -0.36 13.63
N LEU A 652 26.12 -0.06 12.34
CA LEU A 652 26.58 1.23 11.80
C LEU A 652 25.52 1.80 10.84
N ALA A 653 24.68 2.71 11.32
CA ALA A 653 23.48 3.14 10.59
C ALA A 653 23.68 4.29 9.60
N LYS A 654 24.89 4.85 9.51
CA LYS A 654 25.22 5.98 8.64
C LYS A 654 25.81 5.53 7.29
N GLU A 655 25.73 6.41 6.30
CA GLU A 655 26.59 6.35 5.11
C GLU A 655 28.05 6.57 5.52
N ASP A 656 28.98 5.92 4.82
CA ASP A 656 30.40 5.82 5.19
C ASP A 656 30.61 5.31 6.64
N PRO A 657 30.08 4.12 6.97
CA PRO A 657 30.19 3.53 8.30
C PRO A 657 31.65 3.42 8.75
N ASN A 658 31.90 3.61 10.05
CA ASN A 658 33.22 3.34 10.62
C ASN A 658 33.19 2.99 12.11
N ILE A 659 34.24 2.29 12.53
CA ILE A 659 34.57 2.00 13.93
C ILE A 659 35.89 2.71 14.23
N SER A 660 35.82 3.84 14.91
CA SER A 660 36.96 4.71 15.19
C SER A 660 37.48 4.53 16.62
N GLU A 661 38.63 5.14 16.93
CA GLU A 661 39.21 5.20 18.29
C GLU A 661 39.53 3.83 18.93
N ILE A 662 39.82 2.81 18.12
CA ILE A 662 40.27 1.52 18.65
C ILE A 662 41.72 1.69 19.14
N PRO A 663 42.01 1.57 20.45
CA PRO A 663 43.31 1.90 21.02
C PRO A 663 44.38 0.88 20.63
N VAL A 664 45.53 1.37 20.21
CA VAL A 664 46.71 0.55 19.91
C VAL A 664 47.58 0.43 21.17
N PRO A 665 47.89 -0.79 21.66
CA PRO A 665 48.79 -0.97 22.79
C PRO A 665 50.20 -0.42 22.49
N LYS A 666 50.82 0.22 23.49
CA LYS A 666 52.16 0.80 23.34
C LYS A 666 53.18 -0.28 22.92
N GLY A 667 53.82 -0.05 21.78
CA GLY A 667 54.84 -0.96 21.22
C GLY A 667 54.28 -2.14 20.42
N ALA A 668 52.97 -2.16 20.15
CA ALA A 668 52.36 -3.16 19.28
C ALA A 668 52.93 -3.07 17.86
N LYS A 669 53.20 -4.21 17.23
CA LYS A 669 53.84 -4.27 15.90
C LYS A 669 52.92 -4.75 14.80
N GLU A 670 51.92 -5.55 15.13
CA GLU A 670 51.05 -6.20 14.16
C GLU A 670 49.58 -6.16 14.58
N LEU A 671 48.70 -5.87 13.63
CA LEU A 671 47.25 -6.00 13.75
C LEU A 671 46.79 -7.22 12.94
N SER A 672 46.05 -8.13 13.58
CA SER A 672 45.28 -9.20 12.95
C SER A 672 43.79 -8.85 12.99
N LEU A 673 43.14 -8.77 11.83
CA LEU A 673 41.71 -8.46 11.71
C LEU A 673 40.98 -9.50 10.83
N SER A 674 39.87 -10.05 11.31
CA SER A 674 38.91 -10.88 10.57
C SER A 674 37.51 -10.34 10.87
N LEU A 675 36.75 -10.01 9.83
CA LEU A 675 35.40 -9.49 9.98
C LEU A 675 34.48 -9.94 8.86
N LYS A 676 33.18 -9.87 9.14
CA LYS A 676 32.11 -10.08 8.17
C LYS A 676 31.11 -8.93 8.20
N VAL A 677 30.83 -8.35 7.05
CA VAL A 677 29.92 -7.22 6.85
C VAL A 677 28.59 -7.74 6.33
N TYR A 678 27.53 -7.27 6.93
CA TYR A 678 26.15 -7.53 6.56
C TYR A 678 25.53 -6.18 6.26
N ALA A 679 25.18 -5.93 5.00
CA ALA A 679 24.41 -4.75 4.67
C ALA A 679 23.05 -4.82 5.40
N ALA A 680 22.56 -3.68 5.85
CA ALA A 680 21.30 -3.58 6.59
C ALA A 680 20.70 -2.18 6.45
N ALA A 681 19.37 -2.07 6.52
CA ALA A 681 18.70 -0.79 6.43
C ALA A 681 19.05 0.10 7.65
N PRO A 682 19.31 1.41 7.46
CA PRO A 682 19.58 2.36 8.55
C PRO A 682 18.58 2.29 9.70
N GLU A 683 17.28 2.21 9.38
CA GLU A 683 16.18 2.16 10.34
C GLU A 683 16.27 0.94 11.26
N MET A 684 16.60 -0.22 10.70
CA MET A 684 16.79 -1.45 11.46
C MET A 684 17.98 -1.33 12.41
N LEU A 685 19.10 -0.75 11.95
CA LEU A 685 20.31 -0.56 12.74
C LEU A 685 20.11 0.46 13.88
N LEU A 686 19.36 1.53 13.63
CA LEU A 686 18.96 2.50 14.66
C LEU A 686 18.05 1.86 15.71
N ASN A 687 17.08 1.04 15.31
CA ASN A 687 16.22 0.31 16.24
C ASN A 687 17.02 -0.67 17.13
N ILE A 688 17.96 -1.41 16.54
CA ILE A 688 18.87 -2.29 17.30
C ILE A 688 19.67 -1.49 18.35
N LYS A 689 20.16 -0.31 17.98
CA LYS A 689 20.85 0.60 18.90
C LYS A 689 19.96 1.02 20.07
N GLU A 690 18.72 1.44 19.80
CA GLU A 690 17.75 1.84 20.84
C GLU A 690 17.43 0.68 21.79
N GLN A 691 17.14 -0.51 21.24
CA GLN A 691 16.88 -1.72 22.03
C GLN A 691 18.09 -2.12 22.88
N GLY A 692 19.30 -2.00 22.33
CA GLY A 692 20.53 -2.30 23.05
C GLY A 692 20.77 -1.35 24.23
N GLN A 693 20.47 -0.06 24.07
CA GLN A 693 20.54 0.92 25.16
C GLN A 693 19.52 0.61 26.27
N GLU A 694 18.31 0.22 25.89
CA GLU A 694 17.28 -0.17 26.86
C GLU A 694 17.65 -1.46 27.60
N LEU A 695 18.24 -2.44 26.92
CA LEU A 695 18.74 -3.66 27.54
C LEU A 695 19.84 -3.37 28.60
N LEU A 696 20.75 -2.45 28.31
CA LEU A 696 21.77 -1.98 29.25
C LEU A 696 21.13 -1.34 30.50
N ARG A 697 20.16 -0.44 30.31
CA ARG A 697 19.40 0.17 31.42
C ARG A 697 18.70 -0.88 32.29
N LEU A 698 18.07 -1.86 31.65
CA LEU A 698 17.41 -2.95 32.36
C LEU A 698 18.41 -3.80 33.15
N ARG A 699 19.56 -4.14 32.58
CA ARG A 699 20.63 -4.88 33.29
C ARG A 699 21.14 -4.14 34.52
N GLU A 700 21.37 -2.83 34.42
CA GLU A 700 21.77 -2.01 35.57
C GLU A 700 20.70 -2.01 36.67
N LYS A 701 19.43 -1.88 36.28
CA LYS A 701 18.30 -1.95 37.21
C LYS A 701 18.21 -3.30 37.91
N THR A 702 18.35 -4.40 37.16
CA THR A 702 18.37 -5.76 37.72
C THR A 702 19.55 -5.97 38.66
N ALA A 703 20.74 -5.48 38.32
CA ALA A 703 21.91 -5.57 39.18
C ALA A 703 21.69 -4.82 40.52
N ARG A 704 21.14 -3.60 40.47
CA ARG A 704 20.78 -2.83 41.67
C ARG A 704 19.73 -3.56 42.52
N GLN A 705 18.69 -4.11 41.89
CA GLN A 705 17.66 -4.88 42.60
C GLN A 705 18.22 -6.15 43.24
N ALA A 706 19.11 -6.88 42.54
CA ALA A 706 19.77 -8.06 43.07
C ALA A 706 20.64 -7.72 44.30
N GLN A 707 21.31 -6.57 44.28
CA GLN A 707 22.08 -6.06 45.42
C GLN A 707 21.17 -5.70 46.60
N LEU A 708 20.08 -4.98 46.37
CA LEU A 708 19.04 -4.67 47.39
C LEU A 708 18.45 -5.95 48.01
N ILE A 709 18.15 -6.97 47.21
CA ILE A 709 17.67 -8.26 47.71
C ILE A 709 18.74 -8.95 48.56
N ARG A 710 20.02 -8.89 48.15
CA ARG A 710 21.13 -9.47 48.92
C ARG A 710 21.30 -8.77 50.27
N GLU A 711 21.19 -7.45 50.31
CA GLU A 711 21.22 -6.64 51.52
C GLU A 711 20.02 -6.95 52.43
N MET A 712 18.81 -6.96 51.88
CA MET A 712 17.58 -7.34 52.60
C MET A 712 17.70 -8.75 53.18
N LYS A 713 18.19 -9.74 52.42
CA LYS A 713 18.39 -11.13 52.87
C LYS A 713 19.34 -11.25 54.06
N ASN A 714 20.26 -10.30 54.23
CA ASN A 714 21.20 -10.27 55.34
C ASN A 714 20.65 -9.61 56.62
N THR A 715 19.48 -8.97 56.56
CA THR A 715 18.85 -8.33 57.73
C THR A 715 18.32 -9.34 58.75
N LYS A 716 18.29 -8.94 60.03
CA LYS A 716 17.70 -9.74 61.11
C LYS A 716 16.21 -10.03 60.87
N ILE A 717 15.48 -9.06 60.32
CA ILE A 717 14.04 -9.14 60.02
C ILE A 717 13.78 -10.24 58.98
N TRP A 718 14.55 -10.28 57.89
CA TRP A 718 14.38 -11.30 56.85
C TRP A 718 14.70 -12.72 57.35
N LYS A 719 15.75 -12.86 58.16
CA LYS A 719 16.09 -14.15 58.80
C LYS A 719 14.99 -14.62 59.75
N LEU A 720 14.35 -13.71 60.49
CA LEU A 720 13.21 -14.02 61.34
C LEU A 720 11.98 -14.44 60.53
N TYR A 721 11.69 -13.72 59.44
CA TYR A 721 10.60 -14.04 58.51
C TYR A 721 10.78 -15.44 57.89
N GLN A 722 11.98 -15.81 57.43
CA GLN A 722 12.24 -17.15 56.92
C GLN A 722 12.10 -18.23 58.00
N ALA A 723 12.58 -17.98 59.23
CA ALA A 723 12.42 -18.93 60.34
C ALA A 723 10.93 -19.16 60.68
N TYR A 724 10.12 -18.09 60.63
CA TYR A 724 8.67 -18.17 60.85
C TYR A 724 7.94 -18.89 59.70
N ARG A 725 8.27 -18.55 58.44
CA ARG A 725 7.72 -19.20 57.24
C ARG A 725 8.02 -20.71 57.23
N ASN A 726 9.26 -21.11 57.51
CA ASN A 726 9.63 -22.53 57.60
C ASN A 726 8.91 -23.27 58.73
N LYS A 727 8.55 -22.58 59.83
CA LYS A 727 7.71 -23.14 60.90
C LYS A 727 6.26 -23.32 60.48
N ILE A 728 5.72 -22.44 59.64
CA ILE A 728 4.36 -22.55 59.12
C ILE A 728 4.27 -23.64 58.05
N GLU A 729 5.24 -23.71 57.13
CA GLU A 729 5.28 -24.73 56.08
C GLU A 729 5.52 -26.14 56.63
N ARG A 730 6.14 -26.29 57.81
CA ARG A 730 6.23 -27.57 58.54
C ARG A 730 4.99 -27.94 59.37
N LYS A 731 4.01 -27.03 59.48
CA LYS A 731 2.74 -27.24 60.19
C LYS A 731 1.56 -27.48 59.24
N LYS A 732 1.78 -27.35 57.93
CA LYS A 732 0.94 -27.96 56.89
C LYS A 732 1.55 -29.31 56.52
#